data_AF-A0A2A5PFM5-F1
#
_entry.id   AF-A0A2A5PFM5-F1
#
_cell.length_a   1.000
_cell.length_b   1.000
_cell.length_c   1.000
_cell.angle_alpha   90.00
_cell.angle_beta   90.00
_cell.angle_gamma   90.00
#
_symmetry.space_group_name_H-M   'P 1'
#
loop_
_entity.id
_entity.type
_entity.pdbx_description
1 polymer ?
#
loop_
_entity_poly.entity_id
_entity_poly.type
_entity_poly.pdbx_seq_one_letter_code
_entity_poly.pdbx_strand_id
1 'polypeptide(L)'
;MNTSHIKKYAPQARNDFIAAMRKQAAKYGITADSILPAEQKGDLLLIGDQVFPLSVMKPRDKLIKRIQTSSFEQTIDYIAYSWFNRLCAIRYMECKGLLDHGRRVLSSADGSAGLPQILEECLDIELPNLDASRVADLKLDGNKDEELYRELLLAQCHALNQVMPLLFEQVSDESELLLPDNLTKTDSLIRDLVSSIPEEDWSDVQIIGWLYQFYISEKKDQVIGKVVKSEDIPAATQLFTPNWIVKYLVQNSVGRLWLMAQPESMLASEWEYYIQPAEQTDEVNAQLKQLIDVRISEDGDTLNPESITVLDPACGSGHILVEAYDCLKAIYLERGYRSRDIPRLILENNLYGIDIDTRAAQLASFALLMKAREDDRRLFSNPPKLNIIALQDSQDLDADQIWKDLNLNQAWQKGSHVDLFGNDQKDLSSPENDERFKLIQEVLAKFKEASTFGSLICMDSPEQDFIDLQNTLEGLVIEGDTLQKAAAKKLLPLVIQAKLLAKKYDAVIANPPYMGANTITNLKEFAKDYYPDSKSDLFAMFIERGFDFCKESGASSMVTMQGWMFLTSYQNMREKLLLNHSIWTMAHLGARAFPEISGEVVQTVAFVGQKKHIGGVKPAFFRLVDKNHEEKQYLLKNNLNRFDTTIQEDFQKIPCSPIAYWVGNSIRDNFEKMPALADIANAKSGLTSGDKPRFVREWYEVNHTKINFVAKNNQINLNKWFPHNDGGTARKWYGNRNHIINWEKNGFAIKQQRNSTIRNPSYYFKAGVTWTDISSSFFCARLVDEGFIFENTGSMVFSNNLITTLGLLNSKVVFYYMNLMNPTLHFGVGEINKLPFDVQAANEENIKVCVQLSKYDWDSYETSWDFTQNPIIRSQQPNLELAFNTWQQQNTDAVAEMKRLEEENNKLFIDAYGLQDELTPNVPDEQITLTRADREKDSQRLVSYALGCMMGRYSLDEPGLIYAHAGNQEFDASRYQAFQADADGIIPLTEMHWFEDDATHRIREFLAAVWGKDTLEANMLWLAESLDKKASETAEDTIRRYLASKFYKDHMQTYKKRPIYWLFSSGKQGAFQALVYLHRYNESTLARMRTEYVMPLISKMTAMVNSLQSEIENSDSAAEIKRKEKELQNLHKQQAELSSFEEKLRHYADQRITLDLDDGVKVNYGKFGDLLAEVKAITGGSGE
;
A
#
# COMPACT_ATOMS: atom_id res chain seq x y z
N MET A 1 12.38 -27.86 4.78
CA MET A 1 11.41 -27.92 3.66
C MET A 1 11.77 -26.86 2.64
N ASN A 2 11.81 -27.21 1.35
CA ASN A 2 12.12 -26.30 0.25
C ASN A 2 10.81 -25.85 -0.43
N THR A 3 10.43 -24.57 -0.27
CA THR A 3 9.17 -24.06 -0.83
C THR A 3 9.20 -23.84 -2.35
N SER A 4 10.36 -23.98 -3.02
CA SER A 4 10.48 -23.71 -4.46
C SER A 4 9.66 -24.68 -5.33
N HIS A 5 9.61 -25.95 -4.95
CA HIS A 5 8.84 -26.97 -5.67
C HIS A 5 7.35 -26.70 -5.56
N ILE A 6 6.89 -26.37 -4.36
CA ILE A 6 5.49 -26.06 -4.05
C ILE A 6 5.03 -24.80 -4.79
N LYS A 7 5.84 -23.74 -4.77
CA LYS A 7 5.56 -22.47 -5.46
C LYS A 7 5.39 -22.63 -6.97
N LYS A 8 6.09 -23.60 -7.57
CA LYS A 8 5.98 -23.90 -9.00
C LYS A 8 4.75 -24.76 -9.31
N TYR A 9 4.47 -25.76 -8.48
CA TYR A 9 3.41 -26.74 -8.72
C TYR A 9 2.00 -26.20 -8.44
N ALA A 10 1.78 -25.56 -7.29
CA ALA A 10 0.42 -25.28 -6.81
C ALA A 10 -0.41 -24.33 -7.71
N PRO A 11 0.13 -23.24 -8.29
CA PRO A 11 -0.63 -22.41 -9.23
C PRO A 11 -1.02 -23.17 -10.51
N GLN A 12 -0.10 -23.99 -11.03
CA GLN A 12 -0.36 -24.82 -12.21
C GLN A 12 -1.43 -25.88 -11.92
N ALA A 13 -1.32 -26.55 -10.77
CA ALA A 13 -2.29 -27.54 -10.31
C ALA A 13 -3.70 -26.92 -10.21
N ARG A 14 -3.85 -25.70 -9.71
CA ARG A 14 -5.16 -25.02 -9.71
C ARG A 14 -5.81 -24.98 -11.09
N ASN A 15 -5.06 -24.52 -12.09
CA ASN A 15 -5.55 -24.39 -13.45
C ASN A 15 -5.88 -25.77 -14.06
N ASP A 16 -5.06 -26.79 -13.78
CA ASP A 16 -5.25 -28.14 -14.29
C ASP A 16 -6.47 -28.84 -13.66
N PHE A 17 -6.66 -28.70 -12.34
CA PHE A 17 -7.84 -29.22 -11.65
C PHE A 17 -9.13 -28.54 -12.15
N ILE A 18 -9.15 -27.20 -12.28
CA ILE A 18 -10.31 -26.48 -12.82
C ILE A 18 -10.62 -26.95 -14.25
N ALA A 19 -9.60 -27.08 -15.10
CA ALA A 19 -9.78 -27.55 -16.48
C ALA A 19 -10.33 -28.99 -16.54
N ALA A 20 -9.83 -29.88 -15.68
CA ALA A 20 -10.29 -31.26 -15.60
C ALA A 20 -11.76 -31.35 -15.14
N MET A 21 -12.14 -30.59 -14.10
CA MET A 21 -13.51 -30.55 -13.58
C MET A 21 -14.48 -29.93 -14.60
N ARG A 22 -14.07 -28.90 -15.35
CA ARG A 22 -14.86 -28.34 -16.46
C ARG A 22 -15.10 -29.36 -17.57
N LYS A 23 -14.06 -30.11 -17.94
CA LYS A 23 -14.16 -31.17 -18.96
C LYS A 23 -15.14 -32.26 -18.51
N GLN A 24 -15.09 -32.64 -17.23
CA GLN A 24 -16.00 -33.63 -16.66
C GLN A 24 -17.44 -33.10 -16.57
N ALA A 25 -17.65 -31.86 -16.15
CA ALA A 25 -18.97 -31.22 -16.16
C ALA A 25 -19.59 -31.16 -17.57
N ALA A 26 -18.77 -30.85 -18.58
CA ALA A 26 -19.19 -30.82 -19.98
C ALA A 26 -19.64 -32.20 -20.49
N LYS A 27 -19.00 -33.30 -20.05
CA LYS A 27 -19.42 -34.68 -20.34
C LYS A 27 -20.86 -34.93 -19.89
N TYR A 28 -21.28 -34.36 -18.76
CA TYR A 28 -22.65 -34.46 -18.24
C TYR A 28 -23.59 -33.34 -18.74
N GLY A 29 -23.20 -32.65 -19.81
CA GLY A 29 -24.01 -31.61 -20.47
C GLY A 29 -24.16 -30.33 -19.65
N ILE A 30 -23.21 -30.02 -18.77
CA ILE A 30 -23.21 -28.81 -17.93
C ILE A 30 -22.01 -27.94 -18.33
N THR A 31 -22.29 -26.74 -18.86
CA THR A 31 -21.29 -25.75 -19.27
C THR A 31 -21.63 -24.39 -18.66
N ALA A 32 -20.70 -23.42 -18.73
CA ALA A 32 -20.93 -22.07 -18.22
C ALA A 32 -22.14 -21.38 -18.91
N ASP A 33 -22.35 -21.66 -20.20
CA ASP A 33 -23.38 -21.00 -21.01
C ASP A 33 -24.70 -21.79 -21.10
N SER A 34 -24.67 -23.10 -20.85
CA SER A 34 -25.86 -23.96 -21.03
C SER A 34 -25.85 -25.24 -20.20
N ILE A 35 -27.04 -25.66 -19.78
CA ILE A 35 -27.31 -26.96 -19.14
C ILE A 35 -28.25 -27.73 -20.07
N LEU A 36 -27.80 -28.86 -20.61
CA LEU A 36 -28.59 -29.70 -21.52
C LEU A 36 -29.72 -30.43 -20.76
N PRO A 37 -30.89 -30.70 -21.38
CA PRO A 37 -31.92 -31.52 -20.76
C PRO A 37 -31.46 -32.98 -20.66
N ALA A 38 -31.96 -33.69 -19.64
CA ALA A 38 -31.75 -35.12 -19.47
C ALA A 38 -33.07 -35.88 -19.59
N GLU A 39 -33.11 -36.93 -20.42
CA GLU A 39 -34.29 -37.78 -20.63
C GLU A 39 -34.03 -39.20 -20.12
N GLN A 40 -34.93 -39.72 -19.28
CA GLN A 40 -34.88 -41.10 -18.82
C GLN A 40 -35.54 -42.04 -19.85
N LYS A 41 -34.79 -43.04 -20.34
CA LYS A 41 -35.31 -44.14 -21.17
C LYS A 41 -34.96 -45.49 -20.53
N GLY A 42 -35.87 -46.01 -19.70
CA GLY A 42 -35.64 -47.23 -18.93
C GLY A 42 -34.56 -47.04 -17.86
N ASP A 43 -33.53 -47.88 -17.89
CA ASP A 43 -32.37 -47.85 -16.99
C ASP A 43 -31.22 -46.95 -17.49
N LEU A 44 -31.44 -46.24 -18.60
CA LEU A 44 -30.46 -45.35 -19.23
C LEU A 44 -30.93 -43.89 -19.19
N LEU A 45 -29.98 -42.98 -18.99
CA LEU A 45 -30.14 -41.53 -18.98
C LEU A 45 -29.50 -40.95 -20.25
N LEU A 46 -30.29 -40.26 -21.07
CA LEU A 46 -29.83 -39.56 -22.27
C LEU A 46 -29.58 -38.09 -21.95
N ILE A 47 -28.35 -37.62 -22.13
CA ILE A 47 -27.97 -36.22 -21.97
C ILE A 47 -27.41 -35.72 -23.31
N GLY A 48 -28.18 -34.90 -24.03
CA GLY A 48 -27.87 -34.59 -25.43
C GLY A 48 -27.80 -35.89 -26.25
N ASP A 49 -26.66 -36.12 -26.92
CA ASP A 49 -26.41 -37.32 -27.74
C ASP A 49 -25.69 -38.45 -26.98
N GLN A 50 -25.42 -38.29 -25.68
CA GLN A 50 -24.65 -39.25 -24.87
C GLN A 50 -25.53 -40.07 -23.93
N VAL A 51 -25.18 -41.34 -23.74
CA VAL A 51 -25.92 -42.31 -22.92
C VAL A 51 -25.15 -42.61 -21.63
N PHE A 52 -25.82 -42.46 -20.49
CA PHE A 52 -25.29 -42.70 -19.15
C PHE A 52 -26.17 -43.68 -18.35
N PRO A 53 -25.65 -44.34 -17.30
CA PRO A 53 -26.47 -45.11 -16.36
C PRO A 53 -27.45 -44.21 -15.58
N LEU A 54 -28.61 -44.74 -15.20
CA LEU A 54 -29.61 -44.00 -14.40
C LEU A 54 -29.07 -43.49 -13.04
N SER A 55 -28.03 -44.14 -12.49
CA SER A 55 -27.37 -43.72 -11.24
C SER A 55 -26.78 -42.30 -11.30
N VAL A 56 -26.52 -41.75 -12.51
CA VAL A 56 -25.96 -40.41 -12.72
C VAL A 56 -27.00 -39.29 -12.49
N MET A 57 -28.29 -39.58 -12.58
CA MET A 57 -29.35 -38.57 -12.59
C MET A 57 -29.40 -37.75 -11.29
N LYS A 58 -29.42 -38.42 -10.14
CA LYS A 58 -29.43 -37.78 -8.81
C LYS A 58 -28.18 -36.90 -8.54
N PRO A 59 -26.94 -37.39 -8.77
CA PRO A 59 -25.73 -36.56 -8.73
C PRO A 59 -25.82 -35.29 -9.56
N ARG A 60 -26.30 -35.42 -10.80
CA ARG A 60 -26.39 -34.33 -11.75
C ARG A 60 -27.37 -33.26 -11.31
N ASP A 61 -28.54 -33.64 -10.82
CA ASP A 61 -29.56 -32.70 -10.35
C ASP A 61 -29.10 -31.90 -9.12
N LYS A 62 -28.35 -32.54 -8.21
CA LYS A 62 -27.72 -31.85 -7.07
C LYS A 62 -26.67 -30.84 -7.53
N LEU A 63 -25.83 -31.22 -8.50
CA LEU A 63 -24.83 -30.31 -9.07
C LEU A 63 -25.49 -29.08 -9.70
N ILE A 64 -26.57 -29.27 -10.47
CA ILE A 64 -27.33 -28.17 -11.08
C ILE A 64 -27.92 -27.25 -10.00
N LYS A 65 -28.51 -27.81 -8.94
CA LYS A 65 -29.07 -27.01 -7.83
C LYS A 65 -28.01 -26.17 -7.13
N ARG A 66 -26.80 -26.70 -6.94
CA ARG A 66 -25.66 -25.96 -6.36
C ARG A 66 -25.24 -24.80 -7.26
N ILE A 67 -25.10 -25.05 -8.56
CA ILE A 67 -24.77 -24.04 -9.57
C ILE A 67 -25.82 -22.91 -9.61
N GLN A 68 -27.11 -23.23 -9.44
CA GLN A 68 -28.19 -22.25 -9.38
C GLN A 68 -28.17 -21.39 -8.11
N THR A 69 -27.60 -21.91 -7.01
CA THR A 69 -27.53 -21.21 -5.72
C THR A 69 -26.32 -20.27 -5.67
N SER A 70 -25.20 -20.66 -6.30
CA SER A 70 -23.99 -19.86 -6.39
C SER A 70 -23.75 -19.41 -7.83
N SER A 71 -22.80 -20.03 -8.52
CA SER A 71 -22.55 -19.87 -9.96
C SER A 71 -21.75 -21.07 -10.47
N PHE A 72 -21.66 -21.22 -11.80
CA PHE A 72 -20.88 -22.29 -12.43
C PHE A 72 -19.39 -22.19 -12.02
N GLU A 73 -18.80 -21.00 -12.12
CA GLU A 73 -17.38 -20.79 -11.82
C GLU A 73 -17.05 -21.05 -10.35
N GLN A 74 -17.86 -20.54 -9.42
CA GLN A 74 -17.67 -20.78 -7.99
C GLN A 74 -17.82 -22.27 -7.63
N THR A 75 -18.76 -22.98 -8.24
CA THR A 75 -18.98 -24.41 -7.97
C THR A 75 -17.81 -25.25 -8.47
N ILE A 76 -17.30 -24.97 -9.67
CA ILE A 76 -16.14 -25.67 -10.22
C ILE A 76 -14.88 -25.39 -9.41
N ASP A 77 -14.61 -24.13 -9.06
CA ASP A 77 -13.44 -23.75 -8.24
C ASP A 77 -13.50 -24.44 -6.87
N TYR A 78 -14.67 -24.50 -6.23
CA TYR A 78 -14.88 -25.23 -4.97
C TYR A 78 -14.56 -26.72 -5.08
N ILE A 79 -15.11 -27.40 -6.09
CA ILE A 79 -14.95 -28.86 -6.24
C ILE A 79 -13.50 -29.21 -6.64
N ALA A 80 -12.90 -28.42 -7.54
CA ALA A 80 -11.49 -28.53 -7.91
C ALA A 80 -10.59 -28.41 -6.68
N TYR A 81 -10.85 -27.40 -5.85
CA TYR A 81 -10.14 -27.17 -4.61
C TYR A 81 -10.31 -28.32 -3.60
N SER A 82 -11.53 -28.82 -3.40
CA SER A 82 -11.80 -29.95 -2.49
C SER A 82 -11.03 -31.21 -2.91
N TRP A 83 -11.01 -31.54 -4.20
CA TRP A 83 -10.23 -32.67 -4.70
C TRP A 83 -8.72 -32.49 -4.55
N PHE A 84 -8.21 -31.29 -4.85
CA PHE A 84 -6.80 -30.96 -4.64
C PHE A 84 -6.39 -31.18 -3.18
N ASN A 85 -7.17 -30.68 -2.22
CA ASN A 85 -6.90 -30.83 -0.79
C ASN A 85 -6.97 -32.29 -0.32
N ARG A 86 -7.97 -33.06 -0.77
CA ARG A 86 -8.10 -34.49 -0.43
C ARG A 86 -6.88 -35.28 -0.90
N LEU A 87 -6.41 -35.03 -2.12
CA LEU A 87 -5.24 -35.69 -2.66
C LEU A 87 -3.95 -35.27 -1.93
N CYS A 88 -3.78 -33.98 -1.60
CA CYS A 88 -2.65 -33.53 -0.79
C CYS A 88 -2.65 -34.16 0.61
N ALA A 89 -3.81 -34.27 1.24
CA ALA A 89 -3.96 -34.91 2.55
C ALA A 89 -3.61 -36.40 2.49
N ILE A 90 -4.12 -37.13 1.48
CA ILE A 90 -3.76 -38.54 1.26
C ILE A 90 -2.25 -38.68 1.01
N ARG A 91 -1.68 -37.79 0.19
CA ARG A 91 -0.23 -37.78 -0.10
C ARG A 91 0.60 -37.59 1.18
N TYR A 92 0.22 -36.64 2.03
CA TYR A 92 0.87 -36.44 3.32
C TYR A 92 0.78 -37.69 4.20
N MET A 93 -0.43 -38.27 4.33
CA MET A 93 -0.67 -39.45 5.15
C MET A 93 0.10 -40.67 4.66
N GLU A 94 0.18 -40.93 3.35
CA GLU A 94 0.93 -42.08 2.82
C GLU A 94 2.44 -41.91 3.00
N CYS A 95 2.99 -40.70 2.79
CA CYS A 95 4.43 -40.43 2.98
C CYS A 95 4.84 -40.63 4.44
N LYS A 96 3.93 -40.36 5.38
CA LYS A 96 4.13 -40.55 6.83
C LYS A 96 3.72 -41.93 7.34
N GLY A 97 3.15 -42.80 6.49
CA GLY A 97 2.64 -44.11 6.91
C GLY A 97 1.48 -44.02 7.91
N LEU A 98 0.63 -43.00 7.77
CA LEU A 98 -0.51 -42.70 8.64
C LEU A 98 -1.82 -43.30 8.13
N LEU A 99 -1.82 -44.12 7.07
CA LEU A 99 -3.00 -44.84 6.60
C LEU A 99 -3.09 -46.22 7.26
N ASP A 100 -4.25 -46.59 7.79
CA ASP A 100 -4.42 -47.80 8.63
C ASP A 100 -4.08 -49.10 7.91
N HIS A 101 -4.37 -49.18 6.60
CA HIS A 101 -4.06 -50.35 5.77
C HIS A 101 -2.58 -50.41 5.33
N GLY A 102 -1.77 -49.39 5.61
CA GLY A 102 -0.32 -49.39 5.36
C GLY A 102 0.13 -49.41 3.90
N ARG A 103 -0.77 -49.17 2.94
CA ARG A 103 -0.45 -49.09 1.49
C ARG A 103 -0.45 -47.64 1.01
N ARG A 104 0.37 -47.31 0.03
CA ARG A 104 0.38 -46.00 -0.64
C ARG A 104 -0.79 -45.92 -1.65
N VAL A 105 -1.59 -44.88 -1.54
CA VAL A 105 -2.83 -44.68 -2.31
C VAL A 105 -2.56 -43.97 -3.63
N LEU A 106 -1.56 -43.09 -3.67
CA LEU A 106 -1.23 -42.23 -4.81
C LEU A 106 0.10 -42.61 -5.48
N SER A 107 1.05 -43.16 -4.73
CA SER A 107 2.37 -43.55 -5.21
C SER A 107 2.61 -45.06 -5.19
N SER A 108 3.61 -45.50 -5.95
CA SER A 108 4.11 -46.89 -5.90
C SER A 108 4.79 -47.20 -4.56
N ALA A 109 5.04 -48.48 -4.26
CA ALA A 109 5.65 -48.90 -3.00
C ALA A 109 7.04 -48.25 -2.72
N ASP A 110 7.79 -47.91 -3.78
CA ASP A 110 9.07 -47.21 -3.73
C ASP A 110 8.95 -45.67 -3.65
N GLY A 111 7.72 -45.14 -3.65
CA GLY A 111 7.41 -43.71 -3.63
C GLY A 111 7.46 -43.02 -4.98
N SER A 112 7.73 -43.75 -6.07
CA SER A 112 7.71 -43.18 -7.41
C SER A 112 6.29 -42.91 -7.93
N ALA A 113 6.19 -42.06 -8.96
CA ALA A 113 4.95 -41.74 -9.66
C ALA A 113 4.54 -42.85 -10.65
N GLY A 114 4.70 -44.11 -10.26
CA GLY A 114 4.31 -45.30 -11.00
C GLY A 114 2.86 -45.72 -10.72
N LEU A 115 2.58 -47.03 -10.82
CA LEU A 115 1.26 -47.56 -10.48
C LEU A 115 1.06 -47.48 -8.96
N PRO A 116 -0.08 -46.97 -8.44
CA PRO A 116 -0.28 -46.86 -7.00
C PRO A 116 -0.26 -48.23 -6.29
N GLN A 117 0.42 -48.31 -5.14
CA GLN A 117 0.54 -49.58 -4.39
C GLN A 117 -0.83 -50.15 -3.99
N ILE A 118 -1.80 -49.28 -3.68
CA ILE A 118 -3.17 -49.68 -3.34
C ILE A 118 -3.84 -50.48 -4.47
N LEU A 119 -3.49 -50.21 -5.73
CA LEU A 119 -4.03 -50.91 -6.90
C LEU A 119 -3.33 -52.27 -7.12
N GLU A 120 -2.05 -52.36 -6.76
CA GLU A 120 -1.28 -53.61 -6.83
C GLU A 120 -1.70 -54.60 -5.75
N GLU A 121 -1.91 -54.11 -4.53
CA GLU A 121 -2.19 -54.89 -3.31
C GLU A 121 -3.65 -54.75 -2.84
N CYS A 122 -4.61 -54.58 -3.77
CA CYS A 122 -6.00 -54.24 -3.45
C CYS A 122 -6.82 -55.36 -2.78
N LEU A 123 -6.39 -56.62 -2.88
CA LEU A 123 -7.15 -57.79 -2.38
C LEU A 123 -7.09 -57.93 -0.85
N ASP A 124 -6.07 -57.36 -0.21
CA ASP A 124 -5.85 -57.45 1.24
C ASP A 124 -6.34 -56.20 2.00
N ILE A 125 -7.13 -55.35 1.33
CA ILE A 125 -7.55 -54.05 1.85
C ILE A 125 -9.00 -54.09 2.33
N GLU A 126 -9.19 -53.82 3.62
CA GLU A 126 -10.50 -53.67 4.22
C GLU A 126 -10.80 -52.17 4.42
N LEU A 127 -11.73 -51.63 3.63
CA LEU A 127 -12.24 -50.27 3.76
C LEU A 127 -13.77 -50.27 3.92
N PRO A 128 -14.35 -49.31 4.67
CA PRO A 128 -15.80 -49.18 4.81
C PRO A 128 -16.49 -49.07 3.44
N ASN A 129 -17.58 -49.82 3.24
CA ASN A 129 -18.38 -49.85 2.02
C ASN A 129 -17.68 -50.35 0.75
N LEU A 130 -16.50 -50.97 0.85
CA LEU A 130 -15.81 -51.61 -0.27
C LEU A 130 -16.30 -53.07 -0.44
N ASP A 131 -16.83 -53.42 -1.61
CA ASP A 131 -17.25 -54.79 -1.91
C ASP A 131 -16.05 -55.62 -2.41
N ALA A 132 -15.54 -56.49 -1.55
CA ALA A 132 -14.40 -57.35 -1.86
C ALA A 132 -14.63 -58.26 -3.09
N SER A 133 -15.88 -58.66 -3.37
CA SER A 133 -16.20 -59.49 -4.55
C SER A 133 -16.06 -58.68 -5.83
N ARG A 134 -16.58 -57.45 -5.82
CA ARG A 134 -16.47 -56.52 -6.95
C ARG A 134 -15.03 -56.09 -7.23
N VAL A 135 -14.23 -55.84 -6.19
CA VAL A 135 -12.80 -55.55 -6.30
C VAL A 135 -12.05 -56.71 -6.95
N ALA A 136 -12.34 -57.95 -6.55
CA ALA A 136 -11.75 -59.15 -7.14
C ALA A 136 -12.14 -59.31 -8.63
N ASP A 137 -13.42 -59.11 -8.96
CA ASP A 137 -13.91 -59.19 -10.35
C ASP A 137 -13.24 -58.16 -11.26
N LEU A 138 -13.16 -56.90 -10.82
CA LEU A 138 -12.51 -55.82 -11.56
C LEU A 138 -11.01 -56.05 -11.75
N LYS A 139 -10.33 -56.64 -10.75
CA LYS A 139 -8.90 -56.99 -10.83
C LYS A 139 -8.64 -58.12 -11.82
N LEU A 140 -9.55 -59.09 -11.92
CA LEU A 140 -9.44 -60.23 -12.83
C LEU A 140 -9.73 -59.87 -14.30
N ASP A 141 -10.56 -58.84 -14.56
CA ASP A 141 -10.91 -58.38 -15.91
C ASP A 141 -9.71 -57.74 -16.65
N GLY A 142 -8.69 -57.27 -15.91
CA GLY A 142 -7.37 -56.83 -16.42
C GLY A 142 -7.36 -55.58 -17.31
N ASN A 143 -8.53 -55.10 -17.75
CA ASN A 143 -8.72 -53.90 -18.57
C ASN A 143 -9.52 -52.80 -17.86
N LYS A 144 -9.83 -52.97 -16.57
CA LYS A 144 -10.63 -52.07 -15.73
C LYS A 144 -9.85 -51.44 -14.57
N ASP A 145 -8.52 -51.37 -14.66
CA ASP A 145 -7.65 -50.81 -13.63
C ASP A 145 -8.03 -49.37 -13.21
N GLU A 146 -8.52 -48.55 -14.15
CA GLU A 146 -8.98 -47.18 -13.88
C GLU A 146 -10.28 -47.14 -13.06
N GLU A 147 -11.24 -48.01 -13.39
CA GLU A 147 -12.51 -48.14 -12.64
C GLU A 147 -12.24 -48.69 -11.23
N LEU A 148 -11.36 -49.69 -11.13
CA LEU A 148 -10.91 -50.26 -9.87
C LEU A 148 -10.21 -49.21 -8.99
N TYR A 149 -9.27 -48.44 -9.56
CA TYR A 149 -8.56 -47.40 -8.80
C TYR A 149 -9.50 -46.32 -8.29
N ARG A 150 -10.48 -45.91 -9.11
CA ARG A 150 -11.50 -44.94 -8.71
C ARG A 150 -12.33 -45.43 -7.52
N GLU A 151 -12.74 -46.71 -7.50
CA GLU A 151 -13.46 -47.29 -6.37
C GLU A 151 -12.62 -47.32 -5.09
N LEU A 152 -11.34 -47.70 -5.19
CA LEU A 152 -10.41 -47.71 -4.05
C LEU A 152 -10.18 -46.29 -3.49
N LEU A 153 -9.98 -45.29 -4.35
CA LEU A 153 -9.79 -43.90 -3.93
C LEU A 153 -11.03 -43.32 -3.24
N LEU A 154 -12.22 -43.62 -3.76
CA LEU A 154 -13.49 -43.18 -3.16
C LEU A 154 -13.71 -43.88 -1.81
N ALA A 155 -13.50 -45.20 -1.72
CA ALA A 155 -13.60 -45.93 -0.46
C ALA A 155 -12.63 -45.38 0.60
N GLN A 156 -11.40 -45.01 0.20
CA GLN A 156 -10.44 -44.36 1.08
C GLN A 156 -10.94 -42.99 1.57
N CYS A 157 -11.53 -42.17 0.69
CA CYS A 157 -12.13 -40.90 1.07
C CYS A 157 -13.31 -41.07 2.03
N HIS A 158 -14.15 -42.09 1.81
CA HIS A 158 -15.29 -42.41 2.68
C HIS A 158 -14.82 -42.88 4.06
N ALA A 159 -13.73 -43.65 4.15
CA ALA A 159 -13.10 -44.02 5.41
C ALA A 159 -12.61 -42.79 6.18
N LEU A 160 -11.93 -41.88 5.49
CA LEU A 160 -11.37 -40.66 6.08
C LEU A 160 -12.46 -39.65 6.47
N ASN A 161 -13.64 -39.65 5.82
CA ASN A 161 -14.79 -38.83 6.22
C ASN A 161 -15.25 -39.11 7.65
N GLN A 162 -15.18 -40.36 8.12
CA GLN A 162 -15.59 -40.72 9.49
C GLN A 162 -14.72 -40.05 10.55
N VAL A 163 -13.46 -39.78 10.22
CA VAL A 163 -12.46 -39.18 11.12
C VAL A 163 -12.35 -37.67 10.91
N MET A 164 -12.40 -37.22 9.66
CA MET A 164 -12.16 -35.84 9.21
C MET A 164 -13.32 -35.33 8.34
N PRO A 165 -14.53 -35.20 8.90
CA PRO A 165 -15.75 -34.89 8.14
C PRO A 165 -15.73 -33.50 7.48
N LEU A 166 -14.90 -32.58 8.00
CA LEU A 166 -14.70 -31.25 7.42
C LEU A 166 -13.97 -31.32 6.08
N LEU A 167 -12.83 -32.03 6.00
CA LEU A 167 -11.96 -32.09 4.82
C LEU A 167 -12.46 -33.12 3.79
N PHE A 168 -12.79 -34.31 4.29
CA PHE A 168 -13.43 -35.35 3.51
C PHE A 168 -14.92 -35.23 3.81
N GLU A 169 -15.60 -34.21 3.25
CA GLU A 169 -17.07 -34.11 3.32
C GLU A 169 -17.70 -35.45 2.95
N GLN A 170 -18.90 -35.73 3.49
CA GLN A 170 -19.66 -36.92 3.11
C GLN A 170 -19.76 -36.89 1.59
N VAL A 171 -19.03 -37.79 0.93
CA VAL A 171 -18.73 -37.61 -0.49
C VAL A 171 -20.06 -37.66 -1.21
N SER A 172 -20.50 -36.48 -1.65
CA SER A 172 -21.82 -36.33 -2.23
C SER A 172 -21.72 -36.70 -3.69
N ASP A 173 -22.77 -37.36 -4.17
CA ASP A 173 -22.98 -37.78 -5.54
C ASP A 173 -22.38 -36.78 -6.57
N GLU A 174 -22.59 -35.47 -6.40
CA GLU A 174 -22.13 -34.42 -7.31
C GLU A 174 -20.62 -34.16 -7.32
N SER A 175 -19.91 -34.28 -6.18
CA SER A 175 -18.46 -34.06 -6.14
C SER A 175 -17.68 -35.25 -6.71
N GLU A 176 -18.22 -36.46 -6.55
CA GLU A 176 -17.70 -37.68 -7.19
C GLU A 176 -17.86 -37.58 -8.70
N LEU A 177 -19.01 -37.09 -9.17
CA LEU A 177 -19.32 -36.97 -10.59
C LEU A 177 -18.23 -36.21 -11.37
N LEU A 178 -17.63 -35.19 -10.75
CA LEU A 178 -16.60 -34.37 -11.39
C LEU A 178 -15.17 -34.92 -11.26
N LEU A 179 -14.92 -35.97 -10.49
CA LEU A 179 -13.61 -36.61 -10.42
C LEU A 179 -13.17 -37.11 -11.81
N PRO A 180 -11.96 -36.79 -12.31
CA PRO A 180 -11.52 -37.19 -13.65
C PRO A 180 -11.41 -38.70 -13.83
N ASP A 181 -11.55 -39.18 -15.08
CA ASP A 181 -11.50 -40.61 -15.44
C ASP A 181 -10.09 -41.08 -15.91
N ASN A 182 -9.05 -40.26 -15.77
CA ASN A 182 -7.69 -40.54 -16.24
C ASN A 182 -6.64 -40.51 -15.11
N LEU A 183 -7.01 -40.96 -13.92
CA LEU A 183 -6.22 -40.90 -12.69
C LEU A 183 -4.96 -41.79 -12.74
N THR A 184 -4.98 -42.91 -13.47
CA THR A 184 -3.84 -43.84 -13.56
C THR A 184 -2.89 -43.56 -14.74
N LYS A 185 -3.22 -42.60 -15.62
CA LYS A 185 -2.44 -42.30 -16.84
C LYS A 185 -1.20 -41.46 -16.57
N THR A 186 -0.31 -41.38 -17.57
CA THR A 186 0.95 -40.62 -17.48
C THR A 186 0.76 -39.11 -17.41
N ASP A 187 -0.40 -38.60 -17.83
CA ASP A 187 -0.81 -37.19 -17.82
C ASP A 187 -1.85 -36.91 -16.71
N SER A 188 -1.88 -37.73 -15.66
CA SER A 188 -2.84 -37.59 -14.57
C SER A 188 -2.40 -36.55 -13.54
N LEU A 189 -3.40 -35.87 -12.95
CA LEU A 189 -3.19 -34.89 -11.87
C LEU A 189 -2.45 -35.49 -10.66
N ILE A 190 -2.64 -36.80 -10.40
CA ILE A 190 -2.00 -37.53 -9.30
C ILE A 190 -0.51 -37.74 -9.61
N ARG A 191 -0.16 -38.13 -10.84
CA ARG A 191 1.22 -38.35 -11.24
C ARG A 191 2.05 -37.07 -11.19
N ASP A 192 1.45 -35.96 -11.59
CA ASP A 192 2.07 -34.64 -11.52
C ASP A 192 2.30 -34.21 -10.06
N LEU A 193 1.34 -34.47 -9.15
CA LEU A 193 1.51 -34.23 -7.71
C LEU A 193 2.70 -35.00 -7.13
N VAL A 194 2.79 -36.31 -7.41
CA VAL A 194 3.83 -37.21 -6.86
C VAL A 194 5.21 -36.89 -7.43
N SER A 195 5.30 -36.54 -8.72
CA SER A 195 6.58 -36.27 -9.39
C SER A 195 7.11 -34.84 -9.19
N SER A 196 6.23 -33.86 -9.01
CA SER A 196 6.63 -32.45 -8.90
C SER A 196 7.14 -32.06 -7.51
N ILE A 197 6.71 -32.76 -6.46
CA ILE A 197 7.05 -32.48 -5.07
C ILE A 197 7.77 -33.68 -4.45
N PRO A 198 9.07 -33.56 -4.14
CA PRO A 198 9.86 -34.61 -3.49
C PRO A 198 9.27 -35.07 -2.15
N GLU A 199 9.42 -36.36 -1.80
CA GLU A 199 8.91 -36.92 -0.52
C GLU A 199 9.47 -36.23 0.72
N GLU A 200 10.70 -35.71 0.64
CA GLU A 200 11.35 -34.97 1.74
C GLU A 200 10.60 -33.70 2.15
N ASP A 201 9.91 -33.02 1.21
CA ASP A 201 9.12 -31.83 1.52
C ASP A 201 7.82 -32.17 2.27
N TRP A 202 7.31 -33.40 2.14
CA TRP A 202 6.13 -33.90 2.87
C TRP A 202 6.43 -34.29 4.33
N SER A 203 7.69 -34.11 4.78
CA SER A 203 8.10 -34.38 6.17
C SER A 203 7.52 -33.39 7.18
N ASP A 204 7.14 -32.18 6.75
CA ASP A 204 6.60 -31.13 7.60
C ASP A 204 5.12 -30.91 7.28
N VAL A 205 4.25 -30.96 8.30
CA VAL A 205 2.80 -30.71 8.15
C VAL A 205 2.49 -29.32 7.56
N GLN A 206 3.42 -28.37 7.71
CA GLN A 206 3.29 -27.02 7.15
C GLN A 206 3.19 -27.03 5.61
N ILE A 207 3.67 -28.08 4.92
CA ILE A 207 3.58 -28.21 3.46
C ILE A 207 2.16 -27.95 2.94
N ILE A 208 1.15 -28.39 3.69
CA ILE A 208 -0.27 -28.23 3.34
C ILE A 208 -0.67 -26.76 3.33
N GLY A 209 -0.20 -25.98 4.31
CA GLY A 209 -0.41 -24.54 4.36
C GLY A 209 0.23 -23.82 3.17
N TRP A 210 1.44 -24.23 2.77
CA TRP A 210 2.16 -23.67 1.62
C TRP A 210 1.48 -24.01 0.28
N LEU A 211 1.04 -25.27 0.12
CA LEU A 211 0.29 -25.71 -1.05
C LEU A 211 -0.96 -24.86 -1.24
N TYR A 212 -1.70 -24.62 -0.14
CA TYR A 212 -2.89 -23.78 -0.16
C TYR A 212 -2.61 -22.33 -0.57
N GLN A 213 -1.59 -21.71 0.02
CA GLN A 213 -1.25 -20.31 -0.28
C GLN A 213 -0.90 -20.13 -1.76
N PHE A 214 0.00 -20.97 -2.29
CA PHE A 214 0.41 -20.88 -3.68
C PHE A 214 -0.71 -21.29 -4.64
N TYR A 215 -1.66 -22.13 -4.22
CA TYR A 215 -2.87 -22.42 -5.00
C TYR A 215 -3.71 -21.16 -5.23
N ILE A 216 -3.79 -20.24 -4.25
CA ILE A 216 -4.64 -19.03 -4.33
C ILE A 216 -3.87 -17.79 -4.82
N SER A 217 -2.55 -17.85 -5.00
CA SER A 217 -1.72 -16.66 -5.28
C SER A 217 -2.13 -15.87 -6.52
N GLU A 218 -2.53 -16.54 -7.61
CA GLU A 218 -3.00 -15.85 -8.83
C GLU A 218 -4.30 -15.05 -8.59
N LYS A 219 -5.20 -15.58 -7.74
CA LYS A 219 -6.45 -14.89 -7.38
C LYS A 219 -6.15 -13.68 -6.49
N LYS A 220 -5.19 -13.81 -5.57
CA LYS A 220 -4.71 -12.72 -4.71
C LYS A 220 -4.19 -11.54 -5.54
N ASP A 221 -3.36 -11.78 -6.55
CA ASP A 221 -2.82 -10.72 -7.41
C ASP A 221 -3.91 -9.97 -8.21
N GLN A 222 -5.05 -10.61 -8.51
CA GLN A 222 -6.15 -9.99 -9.26
C GLN A 222 -6.99 -9.01 -8.41
N VAL A 223 -7.05 -9.24 -7.10
CA VAL A 223 -7.92 -8.52 -6.14
C VAL A 223 -7.18 -7.46 -5.33
N ILE A 224 -5.85 -7.56 -5.20
CA ILE A 224 -5.02 -6.56 -4.51
C ILE A 224 -5.18 -5.17 -5.16
N GLY A 225 -5.43 -4.15 -4.32
CA GLY A 225 -5.52 -2.74 -4.73
C GLY A 225 -6.88 -2.29 -5.28
N LYS A 226 -7.92 -3.13 -5.21
CA LYS A 226 -9.30 -2.80 -5.61
C LYS A 226 -10.26 -2.88 -4.41
N VAL A 227 -11.49 -2.38 -4.57
CA VAL A 227 -12.59 -2.62 -3.62
C VAL A 227 -12.92 -4.12 -3.65
N VAL A 228 -12.83 -4.78 -2.49
CA VAL A 228 -12.93 -6.24 -2.39
C VAL A 228 -14.35 -6.63 -1.97
N LYS A 229 -14.96 -7.58 -2.67
CA LYS A 229 -16.25 -8.19 -2.28
C LYS A 229 -16.05 -9.18 -1.13
N SER A 230 -17.09 -9.46 -0.33
CA SER A 230 -16.99 -10.39 0.81
C SER A 230 -16.37 -11.75 0.45
N GLU A 231 -16.71 -12.29 -0.72
CA GLU A 231 -16.19 -13.56 -1.25
C GLU A 231 -14.68 -13.59 -1.53
N ASP A 232 -14.05 -12.42 -1.70
CA ASP A 232 -12.63 -12.30 -2.07
C ASP A 232 -11.76 -11.80 -0.90
N ILE A 233 -12.35 -11.55 0.28
CA ILE A 233 -11.63 -11.13 1.50
C ILE A 233 -10.54 -12.14 1.90
N PRO A 234 -10.78 -13.47 1.90
CA PRO A 234 -9.74 -14.43 2.27
C PRO A 234 -8.52 -14.36 1.35
N ALA A 235 -8.73 -14.18 0.04
CA ALA A 235 -7.64 -14.10 -0.93
C ALA A 235 -6.82 -12.81 -0.79
N ALA A 236 -7.46 -11.69 -0.42
CA ALA A 236 -6.82 -10.39 -0.29
C ALA A 236 -5.98 -10.23 1.00
N THR A 237 -6.29 -11.00 2.05
CA THR A 237 -5.74 -10.79 3.41
C THR A 237 -4.74 -11.85 3.88
N GLN A 238 -4.55 -12.93 3.11
CA GLN A 238 -3.75 -14.07 3.54
C GLN A 238 -2.23 -13.80 3.53
N LEU A 239 -1.58 -13.88 4.69
CA LEU A 239 -0.13 -13.82 4.89
C LEU A 239 0.31 -14.90 5.90
N PHE A 240 1.25 -15.77 5.53
CA PHE A 240 1.75 -16.80 6.43
C PHE A 240 2.74 -16.22 7.44
N THR A 241 2.55 -16.50 8.73
CA THR A 241 3.46 -16.04 9.78
C THR A 241 4.67 -16.97 9.88
N PRO A 242 5.92 -16.46 9.77
CA PRO A 242 7.13 -17.23 10.02
C PRO A 242 7.07 -17.97 11.37
N ASN A 243 7.51 -19.23 11.37
CA ASN A 243 7.41 -20.12 12.54
C ASN A 243 8.05 -19.53 13.81
N TRP A 244 9.17 -18.82 13.69
CA TRP A 244 9.82 -18.20 14.84
C TRP A 244 8.98 -17.07 15.48
N ILE A 245 8.19 -16.34 14.69
CA ILE A 245 7.24 -15.34 15.21
C ILE A 245 6.10 -16.05 15.94
N VAL A 246 5.59 -17.15 15.36
CA VAL A 246 4.56 -17.97 16.00
C VAL A 246 5.04 -18.52 17.35
N LYS A 247 6.24 -19.10 17.39
CA LYS A 247 6.87 -19.58 18.63
C LYS A 247 7.04 -18.47 19.65
N TYR A 248 7.50 -17.29 19.24
CA TYR A 248 7.56 -16.11 20.11
C TYR A 248 6.18 -15.77 20.71
N LEU A 249 5.12 -15.72 19.91
CA LEU A 249 3.77 -15.38 20.41
C LEU A 249 3.23 -16.45 21.38
N VAL A 250 3.40 -17.73 21.06
CA VAL A 250 2.91 -18.87 21.86
C VAL A 250 3.68 -19.03 23.17
N GLN A 251 5.02 -19.06 23.10
CA GLN A 251 5.87 -19.28 24.28
C GLN A 251 5.71 -18.12 25.29
N ASN A 252 5.53 -16.88 24.82
CA ASN A 252 5.36 -15.72 25.68
C ASN A 252 3.91 -15.47 26.15
N SER A 253 2.94 -16.27 25.70
CA SER A 253 1.55 -16.27 26.21
C SER A 253 1.24 -17.52 27.03
N VAL A 254 1.09 -18.67 26.38
CA VAL A 254 0.77 -19.96 27.01
C VAL A 254 1.91 -20.39 27.93
N GLY A 255 3.14 -20.39 27.42
CA GLY A 255 4.32 -20.78 28.20
C GLY A 255 4.55 -19.84 29.38
N ARG A 256 4.31 -18.54 29.20
CA ARG A 256 4.41 -17.53 30.26
C ARG A 256 3.40 -17.77 31.38
N LEU A 257 2.13 -18.07 31.06
CA LEU A 257 1.12 -18.39 32.07
C LEU A 257 1.56 -19.59 32.93
N TRP A 258 2.11 -20.63 32.30
CA TRP A 258 2.63 -21.80 33.00
C TRP A 258 3.79 -21.43 33.94
N LEU A 259 4.78 -20.65 33.45
CA LEU A 259 5.93 -20.23 34.26
C LEU A 259 5.56 -19.27 35.40
N MET A 260 4.51 -18.47 35.23
CA MET A 260 3.98 -17.64 36.31
C MET A 260 3.37 -18.50 37.43
N ALA A 261 2.68 -19.58 37.07
CA ALA A 261 2.09 -20.51 38.04
C ALA A 261 3.12 -21.47 38.64
N GLN A 262 4.14 -21.84 37.88
CA GLN A 262 5.20 -22.77 38.27
C GLN A 262 6.60 -22.17 38.00
N PRO A 263 7.10 -21.27 38.86
CA PRO A 263 8.39 -20.61 38.66
C PRO A 263 9.60 -21.54 38.64
N GLU A 264 9.48 -22.77 39.18
CA GLU A 264 10.54 -23.78 39.21
C GLU A 264 10.60 -24.67 37.94
N SER A 265 9.69 -24.48 36.98
CA SER A 265 9.68 -25.26 35.73
C SER A 265 10.96 -25.05 34.91
N MET A 266 11.46 -26.13 34.30
CA MET A 266 12.66 -26.08 33.46
C MET A 266 12.34 -25.84 31.96
N LEU A 267 11.05 -25.82 31.59
CA LEU A 267 10.60 -25.68 30.21
C LEU A 267 11.06 -24.38 29.53
N ALA A 268 11.31 -23.33 30.30
CA ALA A 268 11.87 -22.08 29.78
C ALA A 268 13.20 -22.28 29.02
N SER A 269 13.98 -23.30 29.39
CA SER A 269 15.25 -23.62 28.72
C SER A 269 15.08 -24.34 27.36
N GLU A 270 13.91 -24.94 27.13
CA GLU A 270 13.55 -25.62 25.87
C GLU A 270 12.86 -24.67 24.88
N TRP A 271 12.33 -23.55 25.37
CA TRP A 271 11.61 -22.56 24.57
C TRP A 271 12.53 -21.49 23.99
N GLU A 272 13.00 -21.72 22.76
CA GLU A 272 13.99 -20.88 22.07
C GLU A 272 13.66 -19.38 21.95
N TYR A 273 12.38 -19.00 21.97
CA TYR A 273 11.90 -17.62 21.80
C TYR A 273 11.13 -17.11 23.03
N TYR A 274 11.23 -17.81 24.17
CA TYR A 274 10.73 -17.30 25.43
C TYR A 274 11.58 -16.11 25.89
N ILE A 275 10.92 -14.97 26.15
CA ILE A 275 11.56 -13.75 26.61
C ILE A 275 11.47 -13.68 28.12
N GLN A 276 12.64 -13.73 28.76
CA GLN A 276 12.74 -13.50 30.20
C GLN A 276 12.21 -12.09 30.54
N PRO A 277 11.26 -11.95 31.46
CA PRO A 277 10.73 -10.65 31.87
C PRO A 277 11.84 -9.68 32.31
N ALA A 278 11.62 -8.39 32.15
CA ALA A 278 12.49 -7.38 32.75
C ALA A 278 12.40 -7.44 34.29
N GLU A 279 13.44 -6.97 34.99
CA GLU A 279 13.41 -6.84 36.45
C GLU A 279 12.33 -5.83 36.88
N GLN A 280 11.32 -6.34 37.59
CA GLN A 280 10.18 -5.56 38.09
C GLN A 280 10.39 -5.15 39.55
N THR A 281 9.64 -4.14 40.01
CA THR A 281 9.62 -3.77 41.43
C THR A 281 8.84 -4.79 42.27
N ASP A 282 9.05 -4.79 43.59
CA ASP A 282 8.34 -5.69 44.50
C ASP A 282 6.82 -5.49 44.45
N GLU A 283 6.34 -4.26 44.25
CA GLU A 283 4.91 -3.96 44.11
C GLU A 283 4.30 -4.58 42.84
N VAL A 284 5.05 -4.57 41.73
CA VAL A 284 4.62 -5.21 40.48
C VAL A 284 4.59 -6.72 40.64
N ASN A 285 5.64 -7.31 41.25
CA ASN A 285 5.70 -8.75 41.53
C ASN A 285 4.55 -9.21 42.44
N ALA A 286 4.17 -8.41 43.44
CA ALA A 286 3.02 -8.70 44.31
C ALA A 286 1.68 -8.69 43.54
N GLN A 287 1.47 -7.71 42.66
CA GLN A 287 0.28 -7.66 41.80
C GLN A 287 0.19 -8.87 40.85
N LEU A 288 1.33 -9.27 40.28
CA LEU A 288 1.42 -10.46 39.42
C LEU A 288 1.09 -11.74 40.17
N LYS A 289 1.63 -11.89 41.37
CA LYS A 289 1.36 -13.02 42.24
C LYS A 289 -0.13 -13.11 42.58
N GLN A 290 -0.75 -11.99 42.93
CA GLN A 290 -2.19 -11.96 43.19
C GLN A 290 -3.02 -12.37 41.96
N LEU A 291 -2.63 -11.91 40.77
CA LEU A 291 -3.33 -12.26 39.53
C LEU A 291 -3.26 -13.76 39.22
N ILE A 292 -2.08 -14.37 39.38
CA ILE A 292 -1.90 -15.80 39.12
C ILE A 292 -2.51 -16.66 40.23
N ASP A 293 -2.47 -16.24 41.49
CA ASP A 293 -3.09 -16.95 42.61
C ASP A 293 -4.61 -17.08 42.41
N VAL A 294 -5.27 -16.03 41.89
CA VAL A 294 -6.70 -16.09 41.52
C VAL A 294 -6.92 -17.15 40.46
N ARG A 295 -6.11 -17.18 39.40
CA ARG A 295 -6.26 -18.17 38.32
C ARG A 295 -5.97 -19.59 38.80
N ILE A 296 -5.02 -19.80 39.71
CA ILE A 296 -4.73 -21.10 40.31
C ILE A 296 -5.92 -21.56 41.18
N SER A 297 -6.54 -20.64 41.93
CA SER A 297 -7.68 -20.96 42.79
C SER A 297 -8.91 -21.45 42.02
N GLU A 298 -9.07 -21.07 40.76
CA GLU A 298 -10.11 -21.60 39.86
C GLU A 298 -9.94 -23.12 39.60
N ASP A 299 -8.70 -23.63 39.67
CA ASP A 299 -8.36 -25.05 39.53
C ASP A 299 -8.10 -25.75 40.88
N GLY A 300 -8.30 -25.05 42.00
CA GLY A 300 -7.98 -25.53 43.35
C GLY A 300 -6.61 -25.08 43.83
N ASP A 301 -5.62 -25.98 43.83
CA ASP A 301 -4.31 -25.74 44.45
C ASP A 301 -3.17 -25.46 43.44
N THR A 302 -3.32 -25.91 42.19
CA THR A 302 -2.30 -25.78 41.13
C THR A 302 -2.97 -25.63 39.78
N LEU A 303 -2.37 -24.86 38.86
CA LEU A 303 -2.87 -24.69 37.50
C LEU A 303 -3.02 -26.05 36.80
N ASN A 304 -4.24 -26.35 36.35
CA ASN A 304 -4.54 -27.60 35.66
C ASN A 304 -4.25 -27.45 34.14
N PRO A 305 -3.36 -28.25 33.52
CA PRO A 305 -3.13 -28.18 32.09
C PRO A 305 -4.41 -28.32 31.25
N GLU A 306 -5.40 -29.09 31.69
CA GLU A 306 -6.66 -29.30 30.97
C GLU A 306 -7.56 -28.06 30.94
N SER A 307 -7.40 -27.09 31.85
CA SER A 307 -8.21 -25.87 31.90
C SER A 307 -7.61 -24.70 31.12
N ILE A 308 -6.39 -24.84 30.58
CA ILE A 308 -5.70 -23.80 29.81
C ILE A 308 -6.33 -23.69 28.42
N THR A 309 -6.94 -22.56 28.10
CA THR A 309 -7.67 -22.38 26.84
C THR A 309 -6.95 -21.42 25.89
N VAL A 310 -6.74 -21.84 24.65
CA VAL A 310 -6.02 -21.10 23.60
C VAL A 310 -6.93 -20.88 22.40
N LEU A 311 -7.16 -19.61 22.05
CA LEU A 311 -7.94 -19.21 20.88
C LEU A 311 -7.04 -18.59 19.81
N ASP A 312 -7.21 -19.07 18.57
CA ASP A 312 -6.83 -18.32 17.37
C ASP A 312 -8.10 -17.84 16.64
N PRO A 313 -8.44 -16.53 16.72
CA PRO A 313 -9.67 -15.97 16.16
C PRO A 313 -9.60 -15.71 14.65
N ALA A 314 -8.46 -15.98 14.00
CA ALA A 314 -8.28 -15.86 12.55
C ALA A 314 -7.30 -16.94 12.09
N CYS A 315 -7.68 -18.20 12.32
CA CYS A 315 -6.69 -19.28 12.43
C CYS A 315 -6.00 -19.68 11.13
N GLY A 316 -6.54 -19.32 9.98
CA GLY A 316 -6.00 -19.71 8.69
C GLY A 316 -5.81 -21.22 8.62
N SER A 317 -4.63 -21.67 8.16
CA SER A 317 -4.27 -23.09 8.11
C SER A 317 -3.87 -23.69 9.47
N GLY A 318 -4.04 -22.97 10.59
CA GLY A 318 -3.83 -23.48 11.95
C GLY A 318 -2.39 -23.48 12.44
N HIS A 319 -1.46 -22.73 11.81
CA HIS A 319 -0.05 -22.72 12.19
C HIS A 319 0.19 -22.33 13.67
N ILE A 320 -0.54 -21.32 14.17
CA ILE A 320 -0.46 -20.93 15.58
C ILE A 320 -0.95 -22.06 16.50
N LEU A 321 -2.04 -22.73 16.12
CA LEU A 321 -2.61 -23.84 16.90
C LEU A 321 -1.67 -25.06 16.94
N VAL A 322 -0.97 -25.35 15.84
CA VAL A 322 0.03 -26.43 15.78
C VAL A 322 1.21 -26.16 16.71
N GLU A 323 1.70 -24.91 16.78
CA GLU A 323 2.77 -24.55 17.73
C GLU A 323 2.25 -24.49 19.18
N ALA A 324 1.00 -24.07 19.40
CA ALA A 324 0.35 -24.14 20.71
C ALA A 324 0.20 -25.59 21.19
N TYR A 325 -0.08 -26.54 20.29
CA TYR A 325 -0.10 -27.97 20.60
C TYR A 325 1.26 -28.44 21.16
N ASP A 326 2.37 -28.10 20.50
CA ASP A 326 3.72 -28.48 20.95
C ASP A 326 4.06 -27.88 22.32
N CYS A 327 3.70 -26.61 22.54
CA CYS A 327 3.88 -25.95 23.84
C CYS A 327 3.06 -26.61 24.95
N LEU A 328 1.79 -26.91 24.71
CA LEU A 328 0.91 -27.59 25.67
C LEU A 328 1.39 -29.01 25.94
N LYS A 329 1.81 -29.75 24.91
CA LYS A 329 2.36 -31.10 25.08
C LYS A 329 3.53 -31.12 26.06
N ALA A 330 4.46 -30.17 25.94
CA ALA A 330 5.57 -30.03 26.88
C ALA A 330 5.07 -29.79 28.33
N ILE A 331 4.06 -28.95 28.52
CA ILE A 331 3.42 -28.68 29.82
C ILE A 331 2.77 -29.95 30.39
N TYR A 332 1.99 -30.68 29.60
CA TYR A 332 1.35 -31.93 30.04
C TYR A 332 2.38 -33.01 30.41
N LEU A 333 3.49 -33.11 29.65
CA LEU A 333 4.59 -34.03 29.95
C LEU A 333 5.28 -33.68 31.26
N GLU A 334 5.58 -32.40 31.52
CA GLU A 334 6.15 -31.94 32.79
C GLU A 334 5.21 -32.25 33.97
N ARG A 335 3.89 -32.13 33.75
CA ARG A 335 2.88 -32.48 34.77
C ARG A 335 2.75 -33.99 35.00
N GLY A 336 3.31 -34.83 34.14
CA GLY A 336 3.34 -36.29 34.30
C GLY A 336 2.23 -37.05 33.57
N TYR A 337 1.55 -36.43 32.61
CA TYR A 337 0.56 -37.14 31.78
C TYR A 337 1.24 -38.16 30.86
N ARG A 338 0.51 -39.22 30.51
CA ARG A 338 1.01 -40.23 29.58
C ARG A 338 0.98 -39.67 28.16
N SER A 339 2.11 -39.77 27.44
CA SER A 339 2.26 -39.24 26.08
C SER A 339 1.15 -39.62 25.09
N ARG A 340 0.49 -40.77 25.29
CA ARG A 340 -0.62 -41.24 24.43
C ARG A 340 -1.97 -40.59 24.73
N ASP A 341 -2.18 -40.10 25.95
CA ASP A 341 -3.45 -39.52 26.39
C ASP A 341 -3.48 -38.00 26.09
N ILE A 342 -2.30 -37.36 26.07
CA ILE A 342 -2.09 -35.93 25.81
C ILE A 342 -2.73 -35.44 24.50
N PRO A 343 -2.56 -36.10 23.35
CA PRO A 343 -3.07 -35.59 22.07
C PRO A 343 -4.58 -35.33 22.09
N ARG A 344 -5.36 -36.25 22.68
CA ARG A 344 -6.82 -36.09 22.82
C ARG A 344 -7.17 -34.92 23.73
N LEU A 345 -6.55 -34.86 24.91
CA LEU A 345 -6.84 -33.83 25.91
C LEU A 345 -6.59 -32.42 25.34
N ILE A 346 -5.48 -32.23 24.61
CA ILE A 346 -5.18 -30.95 23.97
C ILE A 346 -6.23 -30.55 22.93
N LEU A 347 -6.63 -31.50 22.08
CA LEU A 347 -7.59 -31.23 21.00
C LEU A 347 -9.01 -30.96 21.51
N GLU A 348 -9.44 -31.64 22.58
CA GLU A 348 -10.80 -31.52 23.12
C GLU A 348 -10.96 -30.34 24.09
N ASN A 349 -9.92 -30.05 24.90
CA ASN A 349 -10.03 -29.09 26.01
C ASN A 349 -9.32 -27.74 25.75
N ASN A 350 -8.16 -27.76 25.08
CA ASN A 350 -7.25 -26.62 25.08
C ASN A 350 -7.32 -25.73 23.83
N LEU A 351 -7.41 -26.32 22.63
CA LEU A 351 -7.25 -25.57 21.37
C LEU A 351 -8.58 -25.19 20.72
N TYR A 352 -8.71 -23.92 20.34
CA TYR A 352 -9.90 -23.35 19.71
C TYR A 352 -9.49 -22.48 18.52
N GLY A 353 -10.19 -22.60 17.40
CA GLY A 353 -9.87 -21.88 16.16
C GLY A 353 -11.12 -21.41 15.43
N ILE A 354 -11.08 -20.17 14.94
CA ILE A 354 -12.18 -19.57 14.18
C ILE A 354 -11.61 -18.97 12.90
N ASP A 355 -12.25 -19.26 11.77
CA ASP A 355 -11.97 -18.60 10.49
C ASP A 355 -13.29 -18.29 9.75
N ILE A 356 -13.23 -17.33 8.81
CA ILE A 356 -14.35 -17.04 7.91
C ILE A 356 -14.33 -17.96 6.68
N ASP A 357 -13.17 -18.50 6.31
CA ASP A 357 -13.02 -19.42 5.19
C ASP A 357 -13.12 -20.87 5.68
N THR A 358 -14.19 -21.57 5.25
CA THR A 358 -14.37 -23.01 5.49
C THR A 358 -13.16 -23.83 5.09
N ARG A 359 -12.47 -23.43 4.01
CA ARG A 359 -11.28 -24.13 3.51
C ARG A 359 -10.11 -24.02 4.48
N ALA A 360 -9.91 -22.84 5.08
CA ALA A 360 -8.86 -22.62 6.06
C ALA A 360 -9.12 -23.46 7.33
N ALA A 361 -10.35 -23.45 7.85
CA ALA A 361 -10.75 -24.27 9.00
C ALA A 361 -10.58 -25.78 8.76
N GLN A 362 -10.86 -26.26 7.54
CA GLN A 362 -10.60 -27.66 7.13
C GLN A 362 -9.11 -28.00 7.24
N LEU A 363 -8.23 -27.12 6.75
CA LEU A 363 -6.78 -27.31 6.78
C LEU A 363 -6.22 -27.24 8.21
N ALA A 364 -6.70 -26.31 9.03
CA ALA A 364 -6.33 -26.22 10.44
C ALA A 364 -6.69 -27.51 11.19
N SER A 365 -7.90 -28.02 10.96
CA SER A 365 -8.36 -29.30 11.54
C SER A 365 -7.49 -30.48 11.10
N PHE A 366 -7.13 -30.54 9.82
CA PHE A 366 -6.25 -31.57 9.28
C PHE A 366 -4.85 -31.49 9.92
N ALA A 367 -4.23 -30.31 9.95
CA ALA A 367 -2.89 -30.12 10.49
C ALA A 367 -2.79 -30.55 11.97
N LEU A 368 -3.80 -30.18 12.78
CA LEU A 368 -3.89 -30.57 14.18
C LEU A 368 -4.07 -32.09 14.36
N LEU A 369 -4.96 -32.72 13.59
CA LEU A 369 -5.16 -34.17 13.66
C LEU A 369 -3.93 -34.94 13.20
N MET A 370 -3.22 -34.47 12.17
CA MET A 370 -1.97 -35.08 11.73
C MET A 370 -0.91 -35.00 12.81
N LYS A 371 -0.73 -33.81 13.41
CA LYS A 371 0.21 -33.60 14.52
C LYS A 371 -0.12 -34.52 15.71
N ALA A 372 -1.40 -34.61 16.08
CA ALA A 372 -1.85 -35.47 17.16
C ALA A 372 -1.71 -36.97 16.84
N ARG A 373 -1.91 -37.38 15.58
CA ARG A 373 -1.77 -38.78 15.14
C ARG A 373 -0.31 -39.24 15.08
N GLU A 374 0.64 -38.32 14.84
CA GLU A 374 2.07 -38.62 14.97
C GLU A 374 2.41 -39.07 16.41
N ASP A 375 1.70 -38.54 17.41
CA ASP A 375 1.86 -38.89 18.83
C ASP A 375 1.01 -40.09 19.28
N ASP A 376 -0.20 -40.27 18.73
CA ASP A 376 -1.05 -41.44 18.97
C ASP A 376 -1.63 -42.04 17.66
N ARG A 377 -1.08 -43.17 17.23
CA ARG A 377 -1.56 -43.90 16.03
C ARG A 377 -3.01 -44.40 16.17
N ARG A 378 -3.53 -44.60 17.38
CA ARG A 378 -4.89 -45.12 17.62
C ARG A 378 -5.95 -44.02 17.65
N LEU A 379 -5.56 -42.77 17.48
CA LEU A 379 -6.47 -41.61 17.55
C LEU A 379 -7.67 -41.73 16.60
N PHE A 380 -7.51 -42.37 15.43
CA PHE A 380 -8.59 -42.49 14.44
C PHE A 380 -9.61 -43.57 14.76
N SER A 381 -9.28 -44.54 15.63
CA SER A 381 -10.25 -45.54 16.07
C SER A 381 -11.39 -44.92 16.90
N ASN A 382 -11.16 -43.75 17.49
CA ASN A 382 -12.16 -42.95 18.17
C ASN A 382 -11.81 -41.46 17.96
N PRO A 383 -12.30 -40.80 16.90
CA PRO A 383 -11.85 -39.45 16.55
C PRO A 383 -12.17 -38.43 17.68
N PRO A 384 -11.24 -37.52 18.02
CA PRO A 384 -11.47 -36.48 19.02
C PRO A 384 -12.40 -35.38 18.49
N LYS A 385 -13.11 -34.70 19.40
CA LYS A 385 -13.93 -33.53 19.06
C LYS A 385 -13.03 -32.29 18.98
N LEU A 386 -12.90 -31.71 17.78
CA LEU A 386 -12.15 -30.48 17.55
C LEU A 386 -13.02 -29.25 17.82
N ASN A 387 -12.41 -28.19 18.37
CA ASN A 387 -13.05 -26.87 18.53
C ASN A 387 -12.63 -25.88 17.44
N ILE A 388 -12.53 -26.35 16.20
CA ILE A 388 -12.22 -25.53 15.01
C ILE A 388 -13.50 -25.32 14.21
N ILE A 389 -13.87 -24.06 13.96
CA ILE A 389 -15.08 -23.73 13.20
C ILE A 389 -14.80 -22.76 12.06
N ALA A 390 -15.65 -22.85 11.03
CA ALA A 390 -15.82 -21.81 10.05
C ALA A 390 -17.17 -21.12 10.30
N LEU A 391 -17.17 -19.79 10.35
CA LEU A 391 -18.38 -19.03 10.64
C LEU A 391 -19.40 -19.13 9.51
N GLN A 392 -20.66 -19.37 9.87
CA GLN A 392 -21.77 -19.54 8.92
C GLN A 392 -22.77 -18.39 9.04
N ASP A 393 -23.29 -17.95 7.89
CA ASP A 393 -24.31 -16.91 7.81
C ASP A 393 -25.70 -17.43 8.17
N SER A 394 -26.52 -16.56 8.75
CA SER A 394 -27.91 -16.84 9.12
C SER A 394 -28.95 -16.30 8.12
N GLN A 395 -28.55 -15.68 7.00
CA GLN A 395 -29.44 -14.93 6.09
C GLN A 395 -30.68 -15.70 5.62
N ASP A 396 -30.58 -17.02 5.48
CA ASP A 396 -31.66 -17.87 4.98
C ASP A 396 -32.59 -18.38 6.10
N LEU A 397 -32.39 -17.94 7.35
CA LEU A 397 -33.09 -18.45 8.52
C LEU A 397 -33.99 -17.40 9.16
N ASP A 398 -35.25 -17.77 9.36
CA ASP A 398 -36.25 -16.97 10.05
C ASP A 398 -36.41 -17.44 11.51
N ALA A 399 -36.27 -16.50 12.45
CA ALA A 399 -36.32 -16.80 13.88
C ALA A 399 -37.68 -17.33 14.34
N ASP A 400 -38.77 -16.78 13.81
CA ASP A 400 -40.14 -17.19 14.15
C ASP A 400 -40.43 -18.59 13.60
N GLN A 401 -39.95 -18.89 12.38
CA GLN A 401 -40.10 -20.21 11.78
C GLN A 401 -39.28 -21.27 12.53
N ILE A 402 -38.01 -21.00 12.84
CA ILE A 402 -37.17 -21.92 13.63
C ILE A 402 -37.78 -22.16 15.01
N TRP A 403 -38.27 -21.11 15.67
CA TRP A 403 -38.91 -21.24 16.97
C TRP A 403 -40.15 -22.14 16.93
N LYS A 404 -41.02 -21.96 15.93
CA LYS A 404 -42.19 -22.82 15.70
C LYS A 404 -41.80 -24.27 15.44
N ASP A 405 -40.80 -24.49 14.59
CA ASP A 405 -40.36 -25.84 14.20
C ASP A 405 -39.65 -26.58 15.34
N LEU A 406 -38.95 -25.87 16.24
CA LEU A 406 -38.35 -26.46 17.43
C LEU A 406 -39.41 -26.85 18.49
N ASN A 407 -40.54 -26.13 18.54
CA ASN A 407 -41.67 -26.38 19.44
C ASN A 407 -41.22 -26.65 20.90
N LEU A 408 -40.29 -25.82 21.40
CA LEU A 408 -39.67 -25.98 22.73
C LEU A 408 -40.66 -25.80 23.89
N ASN A 409 -41.82 -25.20 23.60
CA ASN A 409 -42.94 -25.08 24.51
C ASN A 409 -43.97 -26.14 24.15
N GLN A 410 -44.04 -27.24 24.93
CA GLN A 410 -44.97 -28.37 24.75
C GLN A 410 -46.48 -28.01 24.78
N ALA A 411 -46.85 -26.74 24.60
CA ALA A 411 -48.22 -26.25 24.62
C ALA A 411 -48.99 -26.48 23.31
N TRP A 412 -48.34 -26.68 22.17
CA TRP A 412 -49.04 -26.76 20.87
C TRP A 412 -49.65 -28.15 20.56
N GLN A 413 -49.42 -29.17 21.41
CA GLN A 413 -49.95 -30.54 21.20
C GLN A 413 -50.97 -31.02 22.23
N LYS A 414 -51.33 -30.23 23.25
CA LYS A 414 -52.54 -30.53 24.06
C LYS A 414 -53.68 -29.64 23.57
N GLY A 415 -54.51 -30.22 22.73
CA GLY A 415 -55.57 -29.57 21.99
C GLY A 415 -56.30 -28.47 22.77
N SER A 416 -56.42 -27.32 22.13
CA SER A 416 -57.37 -26.28 22.52
C SER A 416 -58.76 -26.91 22.62
N HIS A 417 -59.21 -27.14 23.84
CA HIS A 417 -60.63 -27.10 24.14
C HIS A 417 -61.08 -25.67 23.80
N VAL A 418 -61.85 -25.54 22.72
CA VAL A 418 -62.65 -24.34 22.50
C VAL A 418 -63.69 -24.33 23.62
N ASP A 419 -63.48 -23.48 24.62
CA ASP A 419 -64.54 -23.18 25.58
C ASP A 419 -65.60 -22.33 24.87
N LEU A 420 -66.88 -22.69 25.04
CA LEU A 420 -68.02 -22.18 24.26
C LEU A 420 -68.39 -20.72 24.59
N PHE A 421 -67.56 -20.02 25.37
CA PHE A 421 -67.79 -18.68 25.88
C PHE A 421 -66.54 -17.84 25.68
N GLY A 422 -66.47 -17.13 24.54
CA GLY A 422 -65.33 -16.32 24.12
C GLY A 422 -64.96 -15.21 25.10
N ASN A 423 -64.03 -15.53 26.00
CA ASN A 423 -63.26 -14.56 26.77
C ASN A 423 -61.79 -14.72 26.42
N ASP A 424 -61.21 -13.66 25.86
CA ASP A 424 -59.77 -13.51 25.62
C ASP A 424 -59.03 -13.57 26.97
N GLN A 425 -58.52 -14.76 27.32
CA GLN A 425 -57.37 -14.82 28.22
C GLN A 425 -56.19 -14.26 27.44
N LYS A 426 -55.62 -13.15 27.92
CA LYS A 426 -54.33 -12.66 27.47
C LYS A 426 -53.32 -13.82 27.44
N ASP A 427 -52.92 -14.20 26.25
CA ASP A 427 -51.87 -15.18 25.92
C ASP A 427 -50.59 -14.88 26.74
N LEU A 428 -50.40 -15.62 27.82
CA LEU A 428 -49.11 -15.76 28.53
C LEU A 428 -48.11 -16.63 27.72
N SER A 429 -48.50 -17.04 26.51
CA SER A 429 -47.77 -17.87 25.53
C SER A 429 -47.24 -17.06 24.33
N SER A 430 -46.91 -15.78 24.53
CA SER A 430 -46.24 -14.97 23.49
C SER A 430 -44.75 -15.36 23.40
N PRO A 431 -44.21 -15.71 22.21
CA PRO A 431 -42.80 -16.05 22.00
C PRO A 431 -41.81 -15.00 22.55
N GLU A 432 -42.23 -13.73 22.57
CA GLU A 432 -41.40 -12.58 22.99
C GLU A 432 -40.97 -12.60 24.47
N ASN A 433 -41.60 -13.40 25.33
CA ASN A 433 -41.25 -13.51 26.74
C ASN A 433 -40.30 -14.68 27.08
N ASP A 434 -39.95 -15.54 26.11
CA ASP A 434 -39.02 -16.66 26.34
C ASP A 434 -37.56 -16.22 26.14
N GLU A 435 -36.71 -16.44 27.13
CA GLU A 435 -35.29 -16.10 27.08
C GLU A 435 -34.55 -16.86 25.96
N ARG A 436 -34.98 -18.09 25.64
CA ARG A 436 -34.38 -18.89 24.55
C ARG A 436 -34.76 -18.34 23.19
N PHE A 437 -35.96 -17.77 23.04
CA PHE A 437 -36.37 -17.11 21.80
C PHE A 437 -35.53 -15.86 21.57
N LYS A 438 -35.28 -15.05 22.61
CA LYS A 438 -34.38 -13.89 22.54
C LYS A 438 -32.95 -14.30 22.16
N LEU A 439 -32.45 -15.40 22.72
CA LEU A 439 -31.13 -15.94 22.38
C LEU A 439 -31.06 -16.38 20.90
N ILE A 440 -32.11 -17.03 20.39
CA ILE A 440 -32.21 -17.39 18.97
C ILE A 440 -32.27 -16.14 18.08
N GLN A 441 -33.03 -15.12 18.48
CA GLN A 441 -33.08 -13.84 17.77
C GLN A 441 -31.72 -13.14 17.74
N GLU A 442 -30.99 -13.13 18.85
CA GLU A 442 -29.63 -12.59 18.93
C GLU A 442 -28.68 -13.31 17.96
N VAL A 443 -28.62 -14.65 18.03
CA VAL A 443 -27.80 -15.50 17.16
C VAL A 443 -28.10 -15.21 15.69
N LEU A 444 -29.38 -15.24 15.30
CA LEU A 444 -29.77 -15.03 13.91
C LEU A 444 -29.56 -13.59 13.44
N ALA A 445 -29.69 -12.59 14.32
CA ALA A 445 -29.44 -11.19 13.97
C ALA A 445 -27.94 -10.89 13.81
N LYS A 446 -27.11 -11.35 14.74
CA LYS A 446 -25.66 -11.07 14.76
C LYS A 446 -24.91 -11.84 13.66
N PHE A 447 -25.40 -13.01 13.25
CA PHE A 447 -24.76 -13.83 12.22
C PHE A 447 -25.28 -13.64 10.80
N LYS A 448 -26.01 -12.55 10.52
CA LYS A 448 -26.45 -12.26 9.13
C LYS A 448 -25.29 -12.11 8.17
N GLU A 449 -24.17 -11.56 8.62
CA GLU A 449 -22.97 -11.38 7.79
C GLU A 449 -21.72 -11.92 8.53
N ALA A 450 -21.86 -13.10 9.13
CA ALA A 450 -20.79 -13.78 9.87
C ALA A 450 -19.56 -14.07 9.01
N SER A 451 -19.77 -14.41 7.73
CA SER A 451 -18.71 -14.61 6.74
C SER A 451 -17.94 -13.33 6.39
N THR A 452 -18.47 -12.15 6.74
CA THR A 452 -17.83 -10.85 6.49
C THR A 452 -17.18 -10.28 7.75
N PHE A 453 -17.86 -10.29 8.89
CA PHE A 453 -17.33 -9.70 10.13
C PHE A 453 -16.44 -10.66 10.92
N GLY A 454 -16.63 -11.97 10.75
CA GLY A 454 -15.83 -12.98 11.40
C GLY A 454 -15.88 -12.90 12.93
N SER A 455 -14.73 -13.14 13.56
CA SER A 455 -14.57 -13.14 15.03
C SER A 455 -14.72 -11.76 15.69
N LEU A 456 -14.91 -10.69 14.91
CA LEU A 456 -15.25 -9.36 15.43
C LEU A 456 -16.68 -9.28 15.98
N ILE A 457 -17.52 -10.29 15.69
CA ILE A 457 -18.86 -10.37 16.27
C ILE A 457 -18.77 -10.59 17.78
N CYS A 458 -19.51 -9.77 18.53
CA CYS A 458 -19.66 -9.89 19.97
C CYS A 458 -21.09 -10.33 20.31
N MET A 459 -21.18 -11.40 21.10
CA MET A 459 -22.42 -11.85 21.73
C MET A 459 -22.69 -10.99 22.96
N ASP A 460 -23.96 -10.67 23.17
CA ASP A 460 -24.46 -9.90 24.31
C ASP A 460 -24.78 -10.84 25.49
N SER A 461 -25.19 -12.08 25.20
CA SER A 461 -25.49 -13.11 26.20
C SER A 461 -24.23 -13.90 26.66
N PRO A 462 -24.20 -14.44 27.90
CA PRO A 462 -23.07 -15.19 28.43
C PRO A 462 -22.91 -16.59 27.80
N GLU A 463 -21.71 -17.18 27.92
CA GLU A 463 -21.38 -18.53 27.40
C GLU A 463 -22.35 -19.61 27.88
N GLN A 464 -22.79 -19.54 29.14
CA GLN A 464 -23.65 -20.55 29.77
C GLN A 464 -24.99 -20.72 29.05
N ASP A 465 -25.60 -19.61 28.61
CA ASP A 465 -26.90 -19.64 27.93
C ASP A 465 -26.81 -20.39 26.59
N PHE A 466 -25.68 -20.24 25.89
CA PHE A 466 -25.41 -20.98 24.66
C PHE A 466 -25.09 -22.46 24.91
N ILE A 467 -24.46 -22.81 26.03
CA ILE A 467 -24.23 -24.20 26.43
C ILE A 467 -25.58 -24.90 26.68
N ASP A 468 -26.47 -24.26 27.42
CA ASP A 468 -27.77 -24.82 27.76
C ASP A 468 -28.66 -25.00 26.51
N LEU A 469 -28.63 -24.02 25.59
CA LEU A 469 -29.29 -24.13 24.30
C LEU A 469 -28.67 -25.24 23.43
N GLN A 470 -27.34 -25.33 23.38
CA GLN A 470 -26.64 -26.40 22.64
C GLN A 470 -27.08 -27.79 23.13
N ASN A 471 -27.07 -28.02 24.45
CA ASN A 471 -27.48 -29.31 25.05
C ASN A 471 -28.93 -29.66 24.68
N THR A 472 -29.81 -28.66 24.69
CA THR A 472 -31.22 -28.83 24.30
C THR A 472 -31.35 -29.24 22.83
N LEU A 473 -30.61 -28.58 21.93
CA LEU A 473 -30.62 -28.88 20.50
C LEU A 473 -30.01 -30.25 20.20
N GLU A 474 -28.91 -30.63 20.85
CA GLU A 474 -28.30 -31.95 20.71
C GLU A 474 -29.27 -33.08 21.12
N GLY A 475 -30.02 -32.89 22.22
CA GLY A 475 -31.09 -33.80 22.62
C GLY A 475 -32.19 -33.94 21.56
N LEU A 476 -32.63 -32.82 20.97
CA LEU A 476 -33.64 -32.83 19.90
C LEU A 476 -33.15 -33.49 18.61
N VAL A 477 -31.86 -33.39 18.28
CA VAL A 477 -31.29 -34.07 17.10
C VAL A 477 -31.39 -35.60 17.23
N ILE A 478 -31.30 -36.13 18.45
CA ILE A 478 -31.39 -37.56 18.74
C ILE A 478 -32.86 -37.99 18.85
N GLU A 479 -33.62 -37.34 19.73
CA GLU A 479 -34.94 -37.80 20.17
C GLU A 479 -36.14 -37.07 19.54
N GLY A 480 -35.92 -35.93 18.88
CA GLY A 480 -36.98 -35.07 18.33
C GLY A 480 -37.72 -35.64 17.12
N ASP A 481 -38.86 -35.01 16.78
CA ASP A 481 -39.61 -35.29 15.56
C ASP A 481 -38.87 -34.81 14.28
N THR A 482 -39.40 -35.13 13.09
CA THR A 482 -38.73 -34.82 11.82
C THR A 482 -38.51 -33.31 11.61
N LEU A 483 -39.42 -32.46 12.09
CA LEU A 483 -39.33 -31.00 11.97
C LEU A 483 -38.34 -30.44 13.00
N GLN A 484 -38.43 -30.88 14.25
CA GLN A 484 -37.51 -30.53 15.33
C GLN A 484 -36.07 -30.92 14.99
N LYS A 485 -35.86 -32.11 14.43
CA LYS A 485 -34.55 -32.58 13.97
C LYS A 485 -33.99 -31.70 12.86
N ALA A 486 -34.83 -31.29 11.90
CA ALA A 486 -34.40 -30.43 10.82
C ALA A 486 -34.04 -29.02 11.31
N ALA A 487 -34.85 -28.44 12.20
CA ALA A 487 -34.60 -27.12 12.79
C ALA A 487 -33.36 -27.13 13.70
N ALA A 488 -33.24 -28.13 14.58
CA ALA A 488 -32.09 -28.26 15.47
C ALA A 488 -30.78 -28.45 14.71
N LYS A 489 -30.76 -29.25 13.63
CA LYS A 489 -29.56 -29.40 12.77
C LYS A 489 -29.15 -28.10 12.08
N LYS A 490 -30.10 -27.22 11.73
CA LYS A 490 -29.80 -25.91 11.12
C LYS A 490 -29.28 -24.89 12.13
N LEU A 491 -29.85 -24.88 13.34
CA LEU A 491 -29.51 -23.89 14.38
C LEU A 491 -28.23 -24.26 15.15
N LEU A 492 -27.95 -25.55 15.34
CA LEU A 492 -26.84 -26.03 16.17
C LEU A 492 -25.46 -25.45 15.76
N PRO A 493 -25.07 -25.37 14.48
CA PRO A 493 -23.81 -24.72 14.09
C PRO A 493 -23.73 -23.25 14.54
N LEU A 494 -24.85 -22.51 14.43
CA LEU A 494 -24.92 -21.10 14.82
C LEU A 494 -24.82 -20.89 16.34
N VAL A 495 -25.34 -21.83 17.12
CA VAL A 495 -25.21 -21.80 18.59
C VAL A 495 -23.78 -22.18 19.02
N ILE A 496 -23.14 -23.13 18.32
CA ILE A 496 -21.73 -23.49 18.58
C ILE A 496 -20.81 -22.30 18.32
N GLN A 497 -20.99 -21.57 17.21
CA GLN A 497 -20.19 -20.36 16.94
C GLN A 497 -20.47 -19.25 17.96
N ALA A 498 -21.73 -19.05 18.41
CA ALA A 498 -22.04 -18.11 19.48
C ALA A 498 -21.32 -18.46 20.79
N LYS A 499 -21.36 -19.74 21.19
CA LYS A 499 -20.67 -20.23 22.39
C LYS A 499 -19.18 -19.92 22.35
N LEU A 500 -18.51 -20.19 21.22
CA LEU A 500 -17.08 -19.92 21.06
C LEU A 500 -16.77 -18.42 21.10
N LEU A 501 -17.63 -17.58 20.51
CA LEU A 501 -17.45 -16.12 20.55
C LEU A 501 -17.81 -15.47 21.91
N ALA A 502 -18.57 -16.16 22.76
CA ALA A 502 -18.91 -15.73 24.12
C ALA A 502 -17.86 -16.18 25.17
N LYS A 503 -17.13 -17.27 24.88
CA LYS A 503 -16.12 -17.86 25.77
C LYS A 503 -14.94 -16.92 26.06
N LYS A 504 -14.37 -17.05 27.26
CA LYS A 504 -13.11 -16.39 27.67
C LYS A 504 -11.94 -17.37 27.69
N TYR A 505 -10.78 -16.89 27.25
CA TYR A 505 -9.59 -17.70 26.97
C TYR A 505 -8.37 -17.25 27.78
N ASP A 506 -7.47 -18.18 28.09
CA ASP A 506 -6.21 -17.91 28.79
C ASP A 506 -5.15 -17.29 27.85
N ALA A 507 -5.16 -17.68 26.57
CA ALA A 507 -4.32 -17.09 25.54
C ALA A 507 -5.11 -16.86 24.25
N VAL A 508 -5.04 -15.65 23.70
CA VAL A 508 -5.63 -15.30 22.40
C VAL A 508 -4.48 -14.91 21.48
N ILE A 509 -4.20 -15.73 20.48
CA ILE A 509 -3.00 -15.60 19.64
C ILE A 509 -3.42 -15.49 18.18
N ALA A 510 -3.03 -14.43 17.49
CA ALA A 510 -3.51 -14.17 16.13
C ALA A 510 -2.48 -13.53 15.19
N ASN A 511 -2.61 -13.82 13.90
CA ASN A 511 -2.16 -12.95 12.82
C ASN A 511 -3.41 -12.38 12.11
N PRO A 512 -3.99 -11.28 12.61
CA PRO A 512 -5.23 -10.75 12.05
C PRO A 512 -5.04 -10.21 10.63
N PRO A 513 -6.13 -10.09 9.84
CA PRO A 513 -6.07 -9.56 8.47
C PRO A 513 -5.66 -8.07 8.44
N TYR A 514 -4.86 -7.67 7.44
CA TYR A 514 -4.39 -6.29 7.24
C TYR A 514 -5.19 -5.61 6.13
N MET A 515 -6.16 -4.76 6.49
CA MET A 515 -6.99 -4.06 5.50
C MET A 515 -7.68 -2.83 6.11
N GLY A 516 -7.48 -1.67 5.46
CA GLY A 516 -8.14 -0.42 5.86
C GLY A 516 -9.65 -0.46 5.65
N ALA A 517 -10.41 0.09 6.60
CA ALA A 517 -11.88 -0.02 6.64
C ALA A 517 -12.62 0.61 5.44
N ASN A 518 -11.96 1.47 4.65
CA ASN A 518 -12.56 2.06 3.45
C ASN A 518 -12.65 1.08 2.25
N THR A 519 -12.06 -0.11 2.37
CA THR A 519 -11.96 -1.09 1.26
C THR A 519 -13.17 -2.01 1.15
N ILE A 520 -14.00 -2.10 2.21
CA ILE A 520 -15.19 -2.97 2.28
C ILE A 520 -16.41 -2.14 2.68
N THR A 521 -17.47 -2.16 1.87
CA THR A 521 -18.64 -1.27 2.00
C THR A 521 -19.44 -1.48 3.29
N ASN A 522 -19.69 -2.75 3.67
CA ASN A 522 -20.51 -3.11 4.84
C ASN A 522 -19.72 -3.09 6.15
N LEU A 523 -18.40 -3.29 6.08
CA LEU A 523 -17.51 -3.23 7.25
C LEU A 523 -17.38 -1.81 7.81
N LYS A 524 -17.50 -0.78 6.96
CA LYS A 524 -17.31 0.61 7.38
C LYS A 524 -18.33 1.07 8.42
N GLU A 525 -19.60 0.70 8.24
CA GLU A 525 -20.67 1.04 9.20
C GLU A 525 -20.51 0.22 10.48
N PHE A 526 -20.31 -1.10 10.35
CA PHE A 526 -20.03 -1.98 11.49
C PHE A 526 -18.84 -1.49 12.34
N ALA A 527 -17.71 -1.17 11.71
CA ALA A 527 -16.52 -0.66 12.39
C ALA A 527 -16.79 0.67 13.10
N LYS A 528 -17.59 1.55 12.51
CA LYS A 528 -17.96 2.83 13.13
C LYS A 528 -18.82 2.65 14.37
N ASP A 529 -19.76 1.70 14.33
CA ASP A 529 -20.77 1.53 15.38
C ASP A 529 -20.25 0.68 16.55
N TYR A 530 -19.45 -0.36 16.26
CA TYR A 530 -18.95 -1.30 17.29
C TYR A 530 -17.49 -1.07 17.70
N TYR A 531 -16.67 -0.47 16.83
CA TYR A 531 -15.22 -0.30 17.04
C TYR A 531 -14.76 1.15 16.76
N PRO A 532 -15.39 2.19 17.32
CA PRO A 532 -15.18 3.58 16.91
C PRO A 532 -13.74 4.08 17.07
N ASP A 533 -12.98 3.51 18.01
CA ASP A 533 -11.60 3.88 18.33
C ASP A 533 -10.55 3.10 17.51
N SER A 534 -10.92 1.93 16.98
CA SER A 534 -10.05 0.99 16.25
C SER A 534 -10.46 0.78 14.78
N LYS A 535 -11.53 1.46 14.31
CA LYS A 535 -12.08 1.40 12.94
C LYS A 535 -11.15 1.74 11.78
N SER A 536 -9.92 2.16 12.05
CA SER A 536 -8.97 2.57 11.01
C SER A 536 -8.49 1.37 10.18
N ASP A 537 -8.37 0.18 10.77
CA ASP A 537 -7.96 -1.06 10.11
C ASP A 537 -8.53 -2.30 10.82
N LEU A 538 -8.69 -3.41 10.09
CA LEU A 538 -9.11 -4.71 10.64
C LEU A 538 -8.20 -5.18 11.78
N PHE A 539 -6.87 -5.15 11.61
CA PHE A 539 -5.97 -5.64 12.66
C PHE A 539 -6.16 -4.88 13.98
N ALA A 540 -6.51 -3.59 13.92
CA ALA A 540 -6.71 -2.74 15.09
C ALA A 540 -7.99 -3.15 15.84
N MET A 541 -9.06 -3.47 15.12
CA MET A 541 -10.29 -4.02 15.73
C MET A 541 -10.02 -5.39 16.36
N PHE A 542 -9.17 -6.22 15.74
CA PHE A 542 -8.73 -7.49 16.33
C PHE A 542 -7.90 -7.31 17.60
N ILE A 543 -7.06 -6.28 17.71
CA ILE A 543 -6.35 -5.97 18.96
C ILE A 543 -7.36 -5.75 20.09
N GLU A 544 -8.35 -4.88 19.89
CA GLU A 544 -9.40 -4.61 20.89
C GLU A 544 -10.18 -5.88 21.23
N ARG A 545 -10.68 -6.58 20.21
CA ARG A 545 -11.46 -7.81 20.38
C ARG A 545 -10.65 -8.95 21.02
N GLY A 546 -9.36 -9.02 20.74
CA GLY A 546 -8.45 -10.03 21.27
C GLY A 546 -8.32 -9.94 22.78
N PHE A 547 -8.21 -8.73 23.33
CA PHE A 547 -8.28 -8.54 24.78
C PHE A 547 -9.67 -8.87 25.33
N ASP A 548 -10.75 -8.59 24.61
CA ASP A 548 -12.09 -8.96 25.08
C ASP A 548 -12.32 -10.47 25.16
N PHE A 549 -11.62 -11.27 24.37
CA PHE A 549 -11.62 -12.72 24.48
C PHE A 549 -10.82 -13.25 25.68
N CYS A 550 -9.93 -12.46 26.29
CA CYS A 550 -9.09 -12.93 27.39
C CYS A 550 -9.85 -13.00 28.72
N LYS A 551 -9.50 -13.99 29.55
CA LYS A 551 -9.70 -13.96 31.01
C LYS A 551 -8.84 -12.84 31.62
N GLU A 552 -9.10 -12.45 32.87
CA GLU A 552 -8.32 -11.42 33.57
C GLU A 552 -6.82 -11.75 33.66
N SER A 553 -6.47 -13.01 33.93
CA SER A 553 -5.10 -13.52 33.92
C SER A 553 -4.60 -13.91 32.53
N GLY A 554 -5.43 -13.77 31.50
CA GLY A 554 -5.10 -14.17 30.13
C GLY A 554 -4.27 -13.13 29.37
N ALA A 555 -3.62 -13.60 28.30
CA ALA A 555 -2.79 -12.78 27.43
C ALA A 555 -3.33 -12.74 25.99
N SER A 556 -3.21 -11.58 25.35
CA SER A 556 -3.44 -11.39 23.92
C SER A 556 -2.11 -11.17 23.22
N SER A 557 -1.83 -11.97 22.19
CA SER A 557 -0.57 -12.00 21.45
C SER A 557 -0.83 -11.89 19.96
N MET A 558 -0.33 -10.86 19.30
CA MET A 558 -0.60 -10.65 17.88
C MET A 558 0.59 -10.16 17.09
N VAL A 559 0.65 -10.54 15.81
CA VAL A 559 1.49 -9.89 14.79
C VAL A 559 0.63 -8.97 13.92
N THR A 560 0.94 -7.68 13.92
CA THR A 560 0.12 -6.61 13.31
C THR A 560 0.98 -5.60 12.56
N MET A 561 0.37 -4.67 11.82
CA MET A 561 1.10 -3.55 11.22
C MET A 561 1.54 -2.55 12.30
N GLN A 562 2.76 -2.03 12.26
CA GLN A 562 3.30 -1.16 13.33
C GLN A 562 2.66 0.24 13.41
N GLY A 563 1.83 0.64 12.44
CA GLY A 563 1.23 1.97 12.37
C GLY A 563 0.44 2.36 13.63
N TRP A 564 -0.18 1.39 14.31
CA TRP A 564 -0.92 1.67 15.56
C TRP A 564 -0.05 2.14 16.71
N MET A 565 1.27 1.91 16.67
CA MET A 565 2.20 2.39 17.69
C MET A 565 2.37 3.91 17.65
N PHE A 566 2.07 4.57 16.52
CA PHE A 566 2.42 5.98 16.29
C PHE A 566 1.24 6.82 15.81
N LEU A 567 0.54 6.38 14.76
CA LEU A 567 -0.36 7.27 14.01
C LEU A 567 -1.54 7.75 14.86
N THR A 568 -1.96 8.99 14.59
CA THR A 568 -3.08 9.68 15.24
C THR A 568 -4.42 8.98 14.98
N SER A 569 -4.57 8.28 13.86
CA SER A 569 -5.76 7.46 13.55
C SER A 569 -5.98 6.30 14.52
N TYR A 570 -4.98 5.94 15.33
CA TYR A 570 -5.05 4.89 16.36
C TYR A 570 -4.86 5.44 17.77
N GLN A 571 -4.84 6.76 17.96
CA GLN A 571 -4.54 7.40 19.25
C GLN A 571 -5.49 6.89 20.36
N ASN A 572 -6.80 6.98 20.15
CA ASN A 572 -7.78 6.58 21.16
C ASN A 572 -7.64 5.10 21.55
N MET A 573 -7.51 4.20 20.56
CA MET A 573 -7.29 2.78 20.80
C MET A 573 -6.01 2.53 21.59
N ARG A 574 -4.90 3.19 21.21
CA ARG A 574 -3.60 3.04 21.87
C ARG A 574 -3.64 3.54 23.31
N GLU A 575 -4.25 4.69 23.57
CA GLU A 575 -4.44 5.22 24.92
C GLU A 575 -5.30 4.28 25.78
N LYS A 576 -6.41 3.77 25.24
CA LYS A 576 -7.26 2.77 25.89
C LYS A 576 -6.51 1.47 26.20
N LEU A 577 -5.67 1.00 25.27
CA LEU A 577 -4.84 -0.19 25.44
C LEU A 577 -3.81 0.00 26.56
N LEU A 578 -3.12 1.14 26.61
CA LEU A 578 -2.12 1.43 27.64
C LEU A 578 -2.73 1.65 29.02
N LEU A 579 -3.98 2.13 29.10
CA LEU A 579 -4.71 2.35 30.34
C LEU A 579 -5.29 1.07 30.93
N ASN A 580 -5.81 0.18 30.09
CA ASN A 580 -6.58 -0.99 30.54
C ASN A 580 -5.77 -2.29 30.55
N HIS A 581 -4.65 -2.34 29.82
CA HIS A 581 -3.86 -3.55 29.59
C HIS A 581 -2.37 -3.29 29.87
N SER A 582 -1.58 -4.35 30.03
CA SER A 582 -0.13 -4.25 30.21
C SER A 582 0.63 -5.02 29.13
N ILE A 583 1.49 -4.34 28.38
CA ILE A 583 2.37 -4.95 27.39
C ILE A 583 3.50 -5.66 28.15
N TRP A 584 3.81 -6.90 27.77
CA TRP A 584 4.91 -7.67 28.34
C TRP A 584 6.15 -7.67 27.49
N THR A 585 5.96 -7.97 26.21
CA THR A 585 7.06 -8.04 25.26
C THR A 585 6.59 -7.63 23.88
N MET A 586 7.45 -6.96 23.14
CA MET A 586 7.16 -6.51 21.78
C MET A 586 8.42 -6.58 20.91
N ALA A 587 8.36 -7.41 19.87
CA ALA A 587 9.33 -7.42 18.79
C ALA A 587 8.87 -6.46 17.70
N HIS A 588 9.53 -5.31 17.60
CA HIS A 588 9.28 -4.29 16.58
C HIS A 588 10.07 -4.65 15.31
N LEU A 589 9.39 -5.32 14.37
CA LEU A 589 10.03 -6.00 13.25
C LEU A 589 10.26 -5.09 12.04
N GLY A 590 9.41 -4.10 11.77
CA GLY A 590 9.52 -3.26 10.58
C GLY A 590 9.29 -4.02 9.27
N ALA A 591 9.83 -3.49 8.16
CA ALA A 591 9.71 -4.08 6.82
C ALA A 591 10.49 -5.38 6.67
N ARG A 592 10.12 -6.27 5.73
CA ARG A 592 10.85 -7.55 5.46
C ARG A 592 10.84 -8.53 6.64
N ALA A 593 9.82 -8.48 7.50
CA ALA A 593 9.60 -9.53 8.50
C ALA A 593 9.14 -10.84 7.86
N PHE A 594 8.40 -10.74 6.76
CA PHE A 594 7.87 -11.86 5.97
C PHE A 594 8.74 -12.04 4.70
N PRO A 595 9.38 -13.20 4.48
CA PRO A 595 10.30 -13.41 3.35
C PRO A 595 9.66 -13.19 1.98
N GLU A 596 8.35 -13.39 1.86
CA GLU A 596 7.60 -13.29 0.62
C GLU A 596 7.28 -11.86 0.18
N ILE A 597 7.37 -10.89 1.10
CA ILE A 597 7.03 -9.50 0.83
C ILE A 597 8.31 -8.73 0.54
N SER A 598 8.68 -8.61 -0.73
CA SER A 598 9.76 -7.73 -1.16
C SER A 598 9.28 -6.28 -1.18
N GLY A 599 9.30 -5.59 -0.04
CA GLY A 599 8.99 -4.16 0.02
C GLY A 599 8.88 -3.60 1.43
N GLU A 600 8.76 -2.27 1.52
CA GLU A 600 8.56 -1.53 2.77
C GLU A 600 7.08 -1.22 3.07
N VAL A 601 6.17 -1.75 2.25
CA VAL A 601 4.72 -1.53 2.36
C VAL A 601 4.15 -2.17 3.63
N VAL A 602 4.66 -3.34 4.01
CA VAL A 602 4.22 -4.07 5.21
C VAL A 602 5.29 -3.97 6.29
N GLN A 603 5.04 -3.13 7.29
CA GLN A 603 5.90 -2.93 8.44
C GLN A 603 5.20 -3.50 9.67
N THR A 604 5.81 -4.46 10.35
CA THR A 604 5.11 -5.28 11.35
C THR A 604 5.68 -5.18 12.76
N VAL A 605 4.84 -5.53 13.73
CA VAL A 605 5.17 -5.66 15.14
C VAL A 605 4.49 -6.91 15.69
N ALA A 606 5.23 -7.71 16.45
CA ALA A 606 4.70 -8.85 17.20
C ALA A 606 4.73 -8.51 18.69
N PHE A 607 3.57 -8.46 19.34
CA PHE A 607 3.48 -8.07 20.74
C PHE A 607 2.64 -9.05 21.56
N VAL A 608 2.91 -9.07 22.87
CA VAL A 608 2.18 -9.83 23.86
C VAL A 608 1.76 -8.90 24.99
N GLY A 609 0.47 -8.89 25.32
CA GLY A 609 -0.10 -8.07 26.39
C GLY A 609 -1.00 -8.87 27.33
N GLN A 610 -0.99 -8.50 28.61
CA GLN A 610 -1.88 -8.97 29.65
C GLN A 610 -3.22 -8.25 29.60
N LYS A 611 -4.34 -8.97 29.77
CA LYS A 611 -5.67 -8.36 29.86
C LYS A 611 -5.79 -7.34 30.99
N LYS A 612 -5.25 -7.63 32.17
CA LYS A 612 -5.30 -6.70 33.29
C LYS A 612 -4.13 -5.71 33.24
N HIS A 613 -4.41 -4.43 33.45
CA HIS A 613 -3.37 -3.41 33.68
C HIS A 613 -2.68 -3.63 35.03
N ILE A 614 -1.35 -3.56 35.01
CA ILE A 614 -0.44 -3.69 36.15
C ILE A 614 0.40 -2.43 36.19
N GLY A 615 0.19 -1.62 37.24
CA GLY A 615 0.82 -0.32 37.36
C GLY A 615 2.32 -0.42 37.59
N GLY A 616 3.11 0.35 36.85
CA GLY A 616 4.57 0.43 36.98
C GLY A 616 5.33 -0.70 36.27
N VAL A 617 4.67 -1.45 35.40
CA VAL A 617 5.29 -2.56 34.67
C VAL A 617 6.37 -2.07 33.70
N LYS A 618 7.47 -2.82 33.60
CA LYS A 618 8.53 -2.63 32.61
C LYS A 618 8.47 -3.72 31.53
N PRO A 619 7.99 -3.40 30.33
CA PRO A 619 7.97 -4.36 29.22
C PRO A 619 9.36 -4.55 28.60
N ALA A 620 9.57 -5.68 27.93
CA ALA A 620 10.77 -5.95 27.14
C ALA A 620 10.50 -5.70 25.64
N PHE A 621 11.18 -4.72 25.05
CA PHE A 621 11.05 -4.39 23.63
C PHE A 621 12.28 -4.82 22.85
N PHE A 622 12.11 -5.22 21.59
CA PHE A 622 13.20 -5.52 20.68
C PHE A 622 13.08 -4.66 19.43
N ARG A 623 14.11 -3.86 19.13
CA ARG A 623 14.13 -3.01 17.93
C ARG A 623 14.84 -3.70 16.79
N LEU A 624 14.08 -4.16 15.80
CA LEU A 624 14.58 -5.00 14.70
C LEU A 624 14.26 -4.43 13.30
N VAL A 625 13.83 -3.16 13.23
CA VAL A 625 13.29 -2.52 12.02
C VAL A 625 14.27 -2.42 10.84
N ASP A 626 15.56 -2.21 11.10
CA ASP A 626 16.60 -1.98 10.07
C ASP A 626 17.44 -3.25 9.78
N LYS A 627 16.80 -4.43 9.80
CA LYS A 627 17.47 -5.74 9.70
C LYS A 627 16.81 -6.61 8.63
N ASN A 628 17.56 -7.57 8.07
CA ASN A 628 16.99 -8.59 7.18
C ASN A 628 16.27 -9.70 7.97
N HIS A 629 15.58 -10.61 7.29
CA HIS A 629 14.78 -11.65 7.95
C HIS A 629 15.62 -12.55 8.88
N GLU A 630 16.77 -13.06 8.42
CA GLU A 630 17.61 -13.95 9.23
C GLU A 630 18.22 -13.23 10.44
N GLU A 631 18.64 -11.98 10.27
CA GLU A 631 19.16 -11.14 11.34
C GLU A 631 18.12 -10.90 12.43
N LYS A 632 16.86 -10.63 12.07
CA LYS A 632 15.78 -10.45 13.06
C LYS A 632 15.60 -11.68 13.93
N GLN A 633 15.54 -12.85 13.29
CA GLN A 633 15.39 -14.12 13.98
C GLN A 633 16.57 -14.36 14.93
N TYR A 634 17.79 -14.16 14.45
CA TYR A 634 19.01 -14.32 15.26
C TYR A 634 19.03 -13.36 16.45
N LEU A 635 18.76 -12.07 16.24
CA LEU A 635 18.80 -11.06 17.30
C LEU A 635 17.75 -11.32 18.38
N LEU A 636 16.52 -11.67 17.99
CA LEU A 636 15.46 -11.98 18.94
C LEU A 636 15.79 -13.24 19.76
N LYS A 637 16.23 -14.33 19.09
CA LYS A 637 16.60 -15.59 19.76
C LYS A 637 17.72 -15.39 20.79
N ASN A 638 18.66 -14.49 20.52
CA ASN A 638 19.80 -14.22 21.40
C ASN A 638 19.58 -13.03 22.35
N ASN A 639 18.36 -12.50 22.46
CA ASN A 639 18.00 -11.35 23.29
C ASN A 639 18.84 -10.07 23.02
N LEU A 640 19.27 -9.86 21.78
CA LEU A 640 20.03 -8.68 21.35
C LEU A 640 19.10 -7.54 20.90
N ASN A 641 19.56 -6.28 20.98
CA ASN A 641 18.74 -5.07 20.73
C ASN A 641 17.49 -4.97 21.62
N ARG A 642 17.63 -5.42 22.87
CA ARG A 642 16.61 -5.41 23.93
C ARG A 642 16.58 -4.05 24.64
N PHE A 643 15.37 -3.55 24.91
CA PHE A 643 15.08 -2.33 25.65
C PHE A 643 14.06 -2.68 26.75
N ASP A 644 14.43 -2.52 28.01
CA ASP A 644 13.61 -2.96 29.15
C ASP A 644 13.66 -2.02 30.36
N THR A 645 14.06 -0.77 30.11
CA THR A 645 14.16 0.29 31.14
C THR A 645 12.92 1.16 31.23
N THR A 646 12.07 1.16 30.19
CA THR A 646 10.89 2.05 30.10
C THR A 646 9.72 1.48 30.89
N ILE A 647 9.10 2.33 31.70
CA ILE A 647 7.85 2.03 32.40
C ILE A 647 6.68 2.31 31.43
N GLN A 648 5.68 1.44 31.35
CA GLN A 648 4.62 1.57 30.36
C GLN A 648 3.88 2.92 30.43
N GLU A 649 3.61 3.44 31.62
CA GLU A 649 2.91 4.70 31.83
C GLU A 649 3.67 5.90 31.25
N ASP A 650 5.00 5.79 31.11
CA ASP A 650 5.82 6.86 30.52
C ASP A 650 5.50 7.11 29.04
N PHE A 651 4.83 6.18 28.34
CA PHE A 651 4.37 6.44 26.97
C PHE A 651 3.36 7.59 26.91
N GLN A 652 2.58 7.83 27.97
CA GLN A 652 1.60 8.92 28.03
C GLN A 652 2.23 10.32 28.15
N LYS A 653 3.52 10.40 28.49
CA LYS A 653 4.27 11.67 28.60
C LYS A 653 4.50 12.33 27.24
N ILE A 654 4.45 11.56 26.15
CA ILE A 654 4.56 12.09 24.80
C ILE A 654 3.14 12.25 24.22
N PRO A 655 2.80 13.40 23.62
CA PRO A 655 1.48 13.62 23.02
C PRO A 655 1.09 12.52 22.03
N CYS A 656 -0.19 12.12 22.06
CA CYS A 656 -0.73 10.94 21.36
C CYS A 656 -0.25 9.59 21.90
N SER A 657 0.54 9.54 22.97
CA SER A 657 1.04 8.31 23.59
C SER A 657 1.72 7.30 22.64
N PRO A 658 2.67 7.70 21.77
CA PRO A 658 3.37 6.76 20.90
C PRO A 658 4.18 5.73 21.70
N ILE A 659 4.23 4.48 21.25
CA ILE A 659 5.01 3.40 21.89
C ILE A 659 6.48 3.51 21.45
N ALA A 660 7.13 4.59 21.87
CA ALA A 660 8.50 4.88 21.52
C ALA A 660 9.47 4.49 22.65
N TYR A 661 9.60 3.18 22.89
CA TYR A 661 10.37 2.62 24.01
C TYR A 661 11.88 2.90 23.98
N TRP A 662 12.42 3.31 22.84
CA TRP A 662 13.86 3.55 22.66
C TRP A 662 14.30 4.94 23.10
N VAL A 663 13.37 5.85 23.44
CA VAL A 663 13.71 7.22 23.78
C VAL A 663 14.23 7.36 25.22
N GLY A 664 15.25 8.20 25.39
CA GLY A 664 15.74 8.63 26.70
C GLY A 664 14.74 9.51 27.48
N ASN A 665 15.04 9.70 28.78
CA ASN A 665 14.21 10.51 29.68
C ASN A 665 14.18 12.00 29.31
N SER A 666 15.26 12.56 28.76
CA SER A 666 15.30 13.96 28.31
C SER A 666 14.18 14.27 27.31
N ILE A 667 13.89 13.34 26.39
CA ILE A 667 12.83 13.52 25.39
C ILE A 667 11.45 13.59 26.06
N ARG A 668 11.17 12.67 27.00
CA ARG A 668 9.91 12.65 27.75
C ARG A 668 9.74 13.92 28.57
N ASP A 669 10.80 14.32 29.28
CA ASP A 669 10.84 15.53 30.08
C ASP A 669 10.59 16.79 29.24
N ASN A 670 11.11 16.85 28.01
CA ASN A 670 10.89 18.00 27.12
C ASN A 670 9.41 18.15 26.75
N PHE A 671 8.71 17.05 26.43
CA PHE A 671 7.26 17.11 26.15
C PHE A 671 6.41 17.44 27.39
N GLU A 672 6.84 17.05 28.58
CA GLU A 672 6.10 17.27 29.82
C GLU A 672 6.33 18.67 30.41
N LYS A 673 7.56 19.19 30.34
CA LYS A 673 8.00 20.40 31.06
C LYS A 673 8.07 21.66 30.19
N MET A 674 8.28 21.52 28.88
CA MET A 674 8.40 22.67 27.98
C MET A 674 7.03 23.05 27.39
N PRO A 675 6.80 24.34 27.06
CA PRO A 675 5.56 24.75 26.39
C PRO A 675 5.47 24.15 24.99
N ALA A 676 4.25 23.83 24.55
CA ALA A 676 4.02 23.36 23.19
C ALA A 676 4.10 24.52 22.20
N LEU A 677 4.43 24.24 20.94
CA LEU A 677 4.47 25.26 19.89
C LEU A 677 3.13 26.00 19.78
N ALA A 678 2.00 25.31 19.98
CA ALA A 678 0.66 25.89 19.97
C ALA A 678 0.45 27.02 21.00
N ASP A 679 1.21 27.02 22.10
CA ASP A 679 1.09 28.02 23.17
C ASP A 679 1.70 29.36 22.78
N ILE A 680 2.62 29.36 21.80
CA ILE A 680 3.45 30.52 21.41
C ILE A 680 3.22 30.91 19.95
N ALA A 681 2.88 29.95 19.10
CA ALA A 681 2.67 30.09 17.68
C ALA A 681 1.46 29.29 17.21
N ASN A 682 0.94 29.63 16.04
CA ASN A 682 -0.27 29.03 15.49
C ASN A 682 0.04 28.35 14.17
N ALA A 683 0.19 27.03 14.16
CA ALA A 683 0.20 26.27 12.91
C ALA A 683 -1.24 26.09 12.39
N LYS A 684 -1.48 26.46 11.13
CA LYS A 684 -2.80 26.47 10.48
C LYS A 684 -2.72 25.88 9.07
N SER A 685 -3.80 25.17 8.68
CA SER A 685 -4.02 24.68 7.32
C SER A 685 -4.81 25.68 6.49
N GLY A 686 -4.48 25.78 5.20
CA GLY A 686 -5.04 26.75 4.26
C GLY A 686 -6.29 26.27 3.51
N LEU A 687 -6.59 26.93 2.39
CA LEU A 687 -7.73 26.54 1.54
C LEU A 687 -7.50 25.23 0.80
N THR A 688 -8.57 24.69 0.23
CA THR A 688 -8.56 23.71 -0.87
C THR A 688 -9.34 24.32 -2.02
N SER A 689 -8.71 24.48 -3.20
CA SER A 689 -9.32 25.19 -4.34
C SER A 689 -10.37 24.36 -5.08
N GLY A 690 -10.31 23.04 -4.99
CA GLY A 690 -11.22 22.10 -5.66
C GLY A 690 -11.03 21.96 -7.17
N ASP A 691 -10.22 22.82 -7.80
CA ASP A 691 -9.84 22.79 -9.23
C ASP A 691 -8.55 23.60 -9.44
N LYS A 692 -7.40 22.98 -9.17
CA LYS A 692 -6.09 23.63 -9.30
C LYS A 692 -5.82 24.15 -10.73
N PRO A 693 -6.05 23.38 -11.82
CA PRO A 693 -5.82 23.86 -13.19
C PRO A 693 -6.63 25.10 -13.57
N ARG A 694 -7.77 25.37 -12.92
CA ARG A 694 -8.54 26.59 -13.17
C ARG A 694 -8.04 27.80 -12.38
N PHE A 695 -7.61 27.61 -11.13
CA PHE A 695 -7.38 28.71 -10.20
C PHE A 695 -5.91 29.02 -9.90
N VAL A 696 -4.98 28.13 -10.22
CA VAL A 696 -3.54 28.28 -9.95
C VAL A 696 -2.75 28.37 -11.26
N ARG A 697 -1.76 29.26 -11.30
CA ARG A 697 -0.83 29.44 -12.43
C ARG A 697 0.60 29.56 -11.92
N GLU A 698 1.57 29.28 -12.79
CA GLU A 698 2.93 29.78 -12.57
C GLU A 698 2.93 31.29 -12.88
N TRP A 699 3.66 32.09 -12.09
CA TRP A 699 3.57 33.56 -12.14
C TRP A 699 3.91 34.14 -13.52
N TYR A 700 4.82 33.50 -14.26
CA TYR A 700 5.28 33.94 -15.57
C TYR A 700 4.29 33.66 -16.71
N GLU A 701 3.21 32.91 -16.45
CA GLU A 701 2.18 32.60 -17.46
C GLU A 701 1.24 33.78 -17.73
N VAL A 702 1.03 34.65 -16.73
CA VAL A 702 -0.04 35.66 -16.73
C VAL A 702 0.51 37.07 -16.90
N ASN A 703 -0.39 38.04 -17.10
CA ASN A 703 0.02 39.44 -17.13
C ASN A 703 0.58 39.88 -15.77
N HIS A 704 1.88 40.22 -15.74
CA HIS A 704 2.60 40.58 -14.51
C HIS A 704 1.96 41.76 -13.75
N THR A 705 1.33 42.72 -14.44
CA THR A 705 0.68 43.89 -13.82
C THR A 705 -0.61 43.53 -13.05
N LYS A 706 -1.20 42.37 -13.31
CA LYS A 706 -2.39 41.87 -12.61
C LYS A 706 -2.06 41.10 -11.33
N ILE A 707 -0.77 40.89 -11.02
CA ILE A 707 -0.29 40.20 -9.82
C ILE A 707 -0.06 41.22 -8.70
N ASN A 708 -0.54 40.93 -7.49
CA ASN A 708 -0.23 41.72 -6.30
C ASN A 708 0.66 40.94 -5.33
N PHE A 709 1.97 41.20 -5.38
CA PHE A 709 2.97 40.53 -4.54
C PHE A 709 3.00 41.05 -3.09
N VAL A 710 2.43 42.22 -2.81
CA VAL A 710 2.52 42.91 -1.50
C VAL A 710 1.15 43.12 -0.86
N ALA A 711 0.17 42.29 -1.25
CA ALA A 711 -1.21 42.44 -0.84
C ALA A 711 -1.33 42.41 0.69
N LYS A 712 -2.18 43.30 1.21
CA LYS A 712 -2.64 43.30 2.61
C LYS A 712 -4.16 43.15 2.61
N ASN A 713 -4.73 42.63 3.70
CA ASN A 713 -6.16 42.29 3.82
C ASN A 713 -7.15 43.36 3.32
N ASN A 714 -6.77 44.65 3.26
CA ASN A 714 -7.63 45.76 2.88
C ASN A 714 -7.47 46.26 1.42
N GLN A 715 -6.63 45.64 0.57
CA GLN A 715 -6.28 46.13 -0.79
C GLN A 715 -6.59 45.13 -1.93
N ILE A 716 -7.71 44.40 -1.84
CA ILE A 716 -8.00 43.22 -2.71
C ILE A 716 -8.69 43.58 -4.05
N ASN A 717 -9.16 44.81 -4.25
CA ASN A 717 -10.21 45.08 -5.25
C ASN A 717 -9.77 45.27 -6.72
N LEU A 718 -8.47 45.35 -7.04
CA LEU A 718 -8.00 45.68 -8.40
C LEU A 718 -7.16 44.59 -9.08
N ASN A 719 -6.69 43.58 -8.33
CA ASN A 719 -5.82 42.53 -8.87
C ASN A 719 -6.54 41.18 -8.93
N LYS A 720 -6.15 40.35 -9.90
CA LYS A 720 -6.70 39.00 -10.09
C LYS A 720 -5.86 37.96 -9.37
N TRP A 721 -4.53 38.10 -9.45
CA TRP A 721 -3.57 37.08 -9.04
C TRP A 721 -2.80 37.51 -7.79
N PHE A 722 -2.59 36.54 -6.89
CA PHE A 722 -1.87 36.74 -5.64
C PHE A 722 -0.89 35.58 -5.41
N PRO A 723 0.27 35.79 -4.77
CA PRO A 723 1.20 34.72 -4.42
C PRO A 723 0.51 33.57 -3.68
N HIS A 724 0.80 32.34 -4.11
CA HIS A 724 0.19 31.12 -3.58
C HIS A 724 1.27 30.18 -3.05
N ASN A 725 1.06 29.69 -1.83
CA ASN A 725 1.95 28.73 -1.20
C ASN A 725 1.26 27.35 -1.13
N ASP A 726 1.80 26.41 -1.91
CA ASP A 726 1.27 25.05 -2.08
C ASP A 726 2.16 23.96 -1.47
N GLY A 727 3.17 24.36 -0.69
CA GLY A 727 4.10 23.44 -0.04
C GLY A 727 5.36 23.18 -0.86
N GLY A 728 5.30 23.20 -2.19
CA GLY A 728 6.47 23.09 -3.07
C GLY A 728 7.36 21.87 -2.82
N THR A 729 8.57 21.87 -3.41
CA THR A 729 9.57 20.82 -3.22
C THR A 729 10.36 21.01 -1.91
N ALA A 730 11.02 19.97 -1.40
CA ALA A 730 11.88 20.09 -0.22
C ALA A 730 12.97 21.16 -0.43
N ARG A 731 12.91 22.25 0.36
CA ARG A 731 13.86 23.37 0.35
C ARG A 731 13.83 24.08 1.70
N LYS A 732 14.99 24.33 2.31
CA LYS A 732 15.11 25.05 3.57
C LYS A 732 15.24 26.57 3.39
N TRP A 733 14.83 27.26 4.45
CA TRP A 733 14.98 28.69 4.73
C TRP A 733 14.15 29.64 3.86
N TYR A 734 14.18 29.53 2.53
CA TYR A 734 13.48 30.44 1.60
C TYR A 734 13.28 29.80 0.22
N GLY A 735 12.23 30.18 -0.52
CA GLY A 735 12.02 29.78 -1.93
C GLY A 735 10.67 29.12 -2.22
N ASN A 736 10.56 28.39 -3.34
CA ASN A 736 9.32 27.79 -3.88
C ASN A 736 8.23 28.80 -4.20
N ARG A 737 8.64 29.98 -4.65
CA ARG A 737 7.78 31.11 -4.93
C ARG A 737 7.47 31.18 -6.42
N ASN A 738 6.76 30.16 -6.92
CA ASN A 738 6.43 30.08 -8.34
C ASN A 738 4.93 30.28 -8.63
N HIS A 739 4.08 29.87 -7.69
CA HIS A 739 2.64 29.81 -7.91
C HIS A 739 1.92 31.09 -7.51
N ILE A 740 0.87 31.39 -8.25
CA ILE A 740 -0.12 32.43 -7.98
C ILE A 740 -1.53 31.83 -8.05
N ILE A 741 -2.45 32.39 -7.27
CA ILE A 741 -3.85 31.95 -7.20
C ILE A 741 -4.79 33.10 -7.57
N ASN A 742 -5.87 32.76 -8.28
CA ASN A 742 -6.93 33.71 -8.57
C ASN A 742 -7.75 33.99 -7.30
N TRP A 743 -7.51 35.14 -6.67
CA TRP A 743 -8.28 35.62 -5.52
C TRP A 743 -9.08 36.89 -5.84
N GLU A 744 -9.39 37.10 -7.13
CA GLU A 744 -10.20 38.21 -7.59
C GLU A 744 -11.54 38.29 -6.82
N LYS A 745 -11.94 39.52 -6.47
CA LYS A 745 -13.17 39.79 -5.69
C LYS A 745 -13.25 38.93 -4.42
N ASN A 746 -12.12 38.82 -3.71
CA ASN A 746 -11.98 38.04 -2.49
C ASN A 746 -12.31 36.54 -2.69
N GLY A 747 -11.80 35.96 -3.78
CA GLY A 747 -11.94 34.54 -4.10
C GLY A 747 -13.36 34.10 -4.45
N PHE A 748 -14.20 34.99 -5.02
CA PHE A 748 -15.60 34.69 -5.33
C PHE A 748 -15.77 33.42 -6.16
N ALA A 749 -14.95 33.26 -7.21
CA ALA A 749 -15.03 32.09 -8.10
C ALA A 749 -14.65 30.78 -7.39
N ILE A 750 -13.65 30.82 -6.50
CA ILE A 750 -13.25 29.64 -5.71
C ILE A 750 -14.36 29.28 -4.73
N LYS A 751 -14.93 30.26 -4.02
CA LYS A 751 -16.01 30.03 -3.05
C LYS A 751 -17.27 29.39 -3.64
N GLN A 752 -17.51 29.55 -4.95
CA GLN A 752 -18.63 28.91 -5.66
C GLN A 752 -18.32 27.47 -6.12
N GLN A 753 -17.06 27.03 -6.05
CA GLN A 753 -16.67 25.70 -6.48
C GLN A 753 -17.10 24.65 -5.45
N ARG A 754 -17.85 23.64 -5.90
CA ARG A 754 -18.46 22.59 -5.06
C ARG A 754 -17.47 21.87 -4.13
N ASN A 755 -16.26 21.63 -4.60
CA ASN A 755 -15.21 20.90 -3.88
C ASN A 755 -14.17 21.82 -3.22
N SER A 756 -14.42 23.12 -3.18
CA SER A 756 -13.54 24.05 -2.49
C SER A 756 -13.85 24.10 -1.00
N THR A 757 -12.84 24.46 -0.20
CA THR A 757 -13.02 24.76 1.22
C THR A 757 -12.08 25.89 1.60
N ILE A 758 -12.63 27.03 2.04
CA ILE A 758 -11.84 28.15 2.51
C ILE A 758 -11.63 27.99 4.02
N ARG A 759 -10.38 27.83 4.46
CA ARG A 759 -10.02 27.72 5.88
C ARG A 759 -9.09 28.86 6.27
N ASN A 760 -9.24 29.32 7.51
CA ASN A 760 -8.35 30.31 8.14
C ASN A 760 -8.10 31.60 7.32
N PRO A 761 -9.12 32.22 6.66
CA PRO A 761 -8.90 33.39 5.81
C PRO A 761 -8.34 34.61 6.56
N SER A 762 -8.51 34.68 7.89
CA SER A 762 -7.91 35.72 8.74
C SER A 762 -6.38 35.69 8.79
N TYR A 763 -5.77 34.62 8.29
CA TYR A 763 -4.32 34.44 8.21
C TYR A 763 -3.75 34.69 6.82
N TYR A 764 -4.60 34.91 5.81
CA TYR A 764 -4.11 35.23 4.46
C TYR A 764 -3.35 36.55 4.47
N PHE A 765 -2.34 36.61 3.60
CA PHE A 765 -1.44 37.74 3.41
C PHE A 765 -0.51 38.06 4.59
N LYS A 766 -0.54 37.28 5.68
CA LYS A 766 0.40 37.43 6.79
C LYS A 766 1.69 36.66 6.52
N ALA A 767 2.82 37.22 6.98
CA ALA A 767 4.08 36.51 7.02
C ALA A 767 4.01 35.30 7.96
N GLY A 768 4.79 34.26 7.66
CA GLY A 768 4.78 33.02 8.42
C GLY A 768 5.90 32.06 7.99
N VAL A 769 5.90 30.87 8.58
CA VAL A 769 6.81 29.78 8.22
C VAL A 769 5.99 28.63 7.63
N THR A 770 6.28 28.23 6.40
CA THR A 770 5.65 27.07 5.76
C THR A 770 6.60 25.90 5.72
N TRP A 771 6.04 24.70 5.61
CA TRP A 771 6.79 23.49 5.28
C TRP A 771 6.16 22.76 4.09
N THR A 772 6.85 21.73 3.60
CA THR A 772 6.31 20.78 2.62
C THR A 772 5.59 19.66 3.39
N ASP A 773 4.28 19.51 3.21
CA ASP A 773 3.48 18.51 3.95
C ASP A 773 3.91 17.06 3.66
N ILE A 774 4.24 16.75 2.40
CA ILE A 774 4.62 15.39 1.97
C ILE A 774 6.07 15.38 1.50
N SER A 775 6.94 14.65 2.22
CA SER A 775 8.34 14.50 1.82
C SER A 775 8.90 13.14 2.22
N SER A 776 9.66 12.53 1.31
CA SER A 776 10.39 11.28 1.54
C SER A 776 11.83 11.46 1.97
N SER A 777 12.31 12.70 2.07
CA SER A 777 13.68 13.02 2.49
C SER A 777 13.71 13.43 3.96
N PHE A 778 13.56 14.73 4.22
CA PHE A 778 13.59 15.32 5.55
C PHE A 778 12.57 16.46 5.64
N PHE A 779 12.24 16.83 6.88
CA PHE A 779 11.38 17.97 7.15
C PHE A 779 12.10 19.28 6.80
N CYS A 780 11.43 20.13 6.00
CA CYS A 780 11.97 21.41 5.54
C CYS A 780 10.97 22.53 5.79
N ALA A 781 11.42 23.58 6.47
CA ALA A 781 10.65 24.80 6.69
C ALA A 781 11.31 26.01 6.02
N ARG A 782 10.48 26.97 5.59
CA ARG A 782 10.91 28.17 4.87
C ARG A 782 10.07 29.39 5.23
N LEU A 783 10.71 30.55 5.17
CA LEU A 783 10.07 31.84 5.44
C LEU A 783 9.19 32.27 4.28
N VAL A 784 7.97 32.70 4.61
CA VAL A 784 7.00 33.29 3.70
C VAL A 784 6.75 34.72 4.14
N ASP A 785 6.90 35.65 3.20
CA ASP A 785 6.66 37.07 3.45
C ASP A 785 5.16 37.39 3.44
N GLU A 786 4.80 38.65 3.69
CA GLU A 786 3.42 39.12 3.51
C GLU A 786 2.97 38.97 2.04
N GLY A 787 1.65 38.89 1.82
CA GLY A 787 1.08 38.83 0.46
C GLY A 787 0.68 37.44 -0.05
N PHE A 788 0.98 36.37 0.69
CA PHE A 788 0.65 35.00 0.29
C PHE A 788 -0.72 34.51 0.76
N ILE A 789 -1.36 33.70 -0.07
CA ILE A 789 -2.43 32.78 0.30
C ILE A 789 -1.84 31.37 0.35
N PHE A 790 -2.31 30.53 1.27
CA PHE A 790 -1.77 29.18 1.46
C PHE A 790 -2.88 28.12 1.40
N GLU A 791 -2.50 26.91 0.99
CA GLU A 791 -3.38 25.73 0.97
C GLU A 791 -2.96 24.67 2.00
N ASN A 792 -3.68 23.54 2.02
CA ASN A 792 -3.42 22.45 2.97
C ASN A 792 -1.97 21.91 2.89
N THR A 793 -1.47 21.64 1.68
CA THR A 793 -0.13 21.07 1.47
C THR A 793 1.00 22.08 1.73
N GLY A 794 0.66 23.38 1.80
CA GLY A 794 1.55 24.49 2.17
C GLY A 794 1.11 25.15 3.48
N SER A 795 0.76 24.33 4.48
CA SER A 795 0.37 24.82 5.80
C SER A 795 1.46 25.71 6.43
N MET A 796 1.03 26.63 7.30
CA MET A 796 1.89 27.69 7.82
C MET A 796 1.81 27.84 9.34
N VAL A 797 2.94 28.16 9.97
CA VAL A 797 3.05 28.61 11.36
C VAL A 797 3.12 30.13 11.39
N PHE A 798 2.28 30.74 12.23
CA PHE A 798 2.24 32.18 12.49
C PHE A 798 2.73 32.43 13.92
N SER A 799 3.79 33.21 14.07
CA SER A 799 4.48 33.45 15.34
C SER A 799 4.93 34.91 15.43
N ASN A 800 5.05 35.44 16.64
CA ASN A 800 5.72 36.74 16.86
C ASN A 800 7.25 36.61 16.73
N ASN A 801 7.80 35.39 16.88
CA ASN A 801 9.23 35.08 16.80
C ASN A 801 9.51 34.21 15.56
N LEU A 802 9.19 34.69 14.36
CA LEU A 802 9.25 33.90 13.11
C LEU A 802 10.63 33.28 12.84
N ILE A 803 11.71 34.01 13.14
CA ILE A 803 13.08 33.55 12.90
C ILE A 803 13.43 32.37 13.82
N THR A 804 13.15 32.48 15.11
CA THR A 804 13.31 31.39 16.08
C THR A 804 12.48 30.18 15.71
N THR A 805 11.21 30.38 15.33
CA THR A 805 10.33 29.30 14.88
C THR A 805 10.87 28.61 13.63
N LEU A 806 11.40 29.37 12.66
CA LEU A 806 12.04 28.81 11.46
C LEU A 806 13.30 28.00 11.80
N GLY A 807 14.14 28.51 12.70
CA GLY A 807 15.33 27.81 13.18
C GLY A 807 14.99 26.47 13.84
N LEU A 808 14.04 26.48 14.76
CA LEU A 808 13.58 25.28 15.45
C LEU A 808 13.03 24.26 14.45
N LEU A 809 12.13 24.69 13.55
CA LEU A 809 11.51 23.81 12.57
C LEU A 809 12.53 23.18 11.61
N ASN A 810 13.65 23.83 11.31
CA ASN A 810 14.73 23.25 10.50
C ASN A 810 15.78 22.48 11.30
N SER A 811 15.61 22.35 12.62
CA SER A 811 16.54 21.62 13.49
C SER A 811 16.37 20.11 13.40
N LYS A 812 17.45 19.37 13.69
CA LYS A 812 17.40 17.91 13.85
C LYS A 812 16.49 17.45 14.98
N VAL A 813 16.32 18.26 16.01
CA VAL A 813 15.43 17.96 17.15
C VAL A 813 13.99 17.81 16.67
N VAL A 814 13.50 18.77 15.88
CA VAL A 814 12.15 18.71 15.32
C VAL A 814 11.99 17.54 14.36
N PHE A 815 12.96 17.30 13.47
CA PHE A 815 12.89 16.14 12.58
C PHE A 815 12.79 14.82 13.34
N TYR A 816 13.59 14.67 14.41
CA TYR A 816 13.54 13.51 15.29
C TYR A 816 12.20 13.37 16.01
N TYR A 817 11.65 14.45 16.57
CA TYR A 817 10.33 14.46 17.23
C TYR A 817 9.17 14.21 16.27
N MET A 818 9.23 14.70 15.04
CA MET A 818 8.21 14.42 14.03
C MET A 818 8.22 12.92 13.69
N ASN A 819 9.39 12.31 13.46
CA ASN A 819 9.51 10.88 13.20
C ASN A 819 9.09 10.02 14.40
N LEU A 820 9.21 10.56 15.62
CA LEU A 820 8.78 9.90 16.86
C LEU A 820 7.25 9.83 16.97
N MET A 821 6.56 10.93 16.68
CA MET A 821 5.10 11.02 16.78
C MET A 821 4.40 10.46 15.54
N ASN A 822 4.99 10.64 14.36
CA ASN A 822 4.43 10.24 13.08
C ASN A 822 5.55 9.88 12.08
N PRO A 823 6.00 8.60 12.04
CA PRO A 823 7.06 8.14 11.14
C PRO A 823 6.61 7.97 9.67
N THR A 824 5.60 8.73 9.23
CA THR A 824 5.12 8.72 7.84
C THR A 824 5.71 9.87 7.04
N LEU A 825 5.36 9.92 5.75
CA LEU A 825 5.76 10.99 4.84
C LEU A 825 5.01 12.32 5.10
N HIS A 826 3.96 12.31 5.93
CA HIS A 826 3.09 13.46 6.16
C HIS A 826 3.46 14.23 7.44
N PHE A 827 3.71 15.52 7.29
CA PHE A 827 3.99 16.44 8.39
C PHE A 827 2.78 17.31 8.70
N GLY A 828 1.86 16.76 9.48
CA GLY A 828 0.59 17.40 9.81
C GLY A 828 0.72 18.61 10.74
N VAL A 829 -0.23 19.54 10.59
CA VAL A 829 -0.40 20.72 11.48
C VAL A 829 -0.63 20.29 12.94
N GLY A 830 -1.28 19.14 13.16
CA GLY A 830 -1.59 18.64 14.50
C GLY A 830 -0.34 18.26 15.29
N GLU A 831 0.58 17.55 14.65
CA GLU A 831 1.86 17.13 15.22
C GLU A 831 2.78 18.34 15.46
N ILE A 832 2.86 19.27 14.50
CA ILE A 832 3.69 20.47 14.62
C ILE A 832 3.26 21.33 15.82
N ASN A 833 1.95 21.49 16.04
CA ASN A 833 1.42 22.24 17.18
C ASN A 833 1.79 21.62 18.55
N LYS A 834 2.12 20.32 18.60
CA LYS A 834 2.48 19.58 19.82
C LYS A 834 3.99 19.55 20.11
N LEU A 835 4.82 20.10 19.23
CA LEU A 835 6.27 20.11 19.40
C LEU A 835 6.68 20.95 20.62
N PRO A 836 7.61 20.49 21.47
CA PRO A 836 8.13 21.30 22.58
C PRO A 836 8.94 22.48 22.03
N PHE A 837 8.75 23.67 22.59
CA PHE A 837 9.32 24.92 22.08
C PHE A 837 10.23 25.58 23.12
N ASP A 838 11.51 25.79 22.77
CA ASP A 838 12.41 26.70 23.50
C ASP A 838 12.69 27.97 22.69
N VAL A 839 12.34 29.13 23.26
CA VAL A 839 12.61 30.45 22.66
C VAL A 839 14.10 30.80 22.74
N GLN A 840 14.81 30.33 23.77
CA GLN A 840 16.17 30.76 24.11
C GLN A 840 17.27 29.96 23.38
N ALA A 841 16.92 28.84 22.75
CA ALA A 841 17.86 27.96 22.08
C ALA A 841 18.41 28.53 20.74
N ALA A 842 17.70 29.48 20.11
CA ALA A 842 18.02 29.90 18.75
C ALA A 842 19.05 31.04 18.69
N ASN A 843 20.04 30.91 17.81
CA ASN A 843 20.83 32.03 17.33
C ASN A 843 20.13 32.68 16.12
N GLU A 844 19.38 33.75 16.35
CA GLU A 844 18.65 34.44 15.28
C GLU A 844 19.56 35.00 14.18
N GLU A 845 20.79 35.39 14.50
CA GLU A 845 21.74 35.95 13.53
C GLU A 845 22.14 34.87 12.52
N ASN A 846 22.52 33.69 13.00
CA ASN A 846 22.83 32.53 12.15
C ASN A 846 21.64 32.17 11.24
N ILE A 847 20.43 32.12 11.79
CA ILE A 847 19.22 31.79 11.01
C ILE A 847 18.94 32.86 9.95
N LYS A 848 19.12 34.15 10.27
CA LYS A 848 18.98 35.25 9.30
C LYS A 848 19.97 35.11 8.16
N VAL A 849 21.22 34.73 8.43
CA VAL A 849 22.23 34.47 7.39
C VAL A 849 21.83 33.27 6.53
N CYS A 850 21.33 32.17 7.11
CA CYS A 850 20.79 31.04 6.32
C CYS A 850 19.64 31.48 5.39
N VAL A 851 18.70 32.30 5.87
CA VAL A 851 17.62 32.85 5.04
C VAL A 851 18.17 33.72 3.91
N GLN A 852 19.17 34.57 4.20
CA GLN A 852 19.80 35.43 3.19
C GLN A 852 20.50 34.61 2.10
N LEU A 853 21.29 33.59 2.47
CA LEU A 853 21.97 32.70 1.52
C LEU A 853 20.96 31.94 0.65
N SER A 854 19.89 31.41 1.24
CA SER A 854 18.84 30.69 0.51
C SER A 854 18.00 31.60 -0.39
N LYS A 855 17.77 32.85 0.04
CA LYS A 855 17.12 33.87 -0.79
C LYS A 855 18.00 34.28 -1.97
N TYR A 856 19.28 34.53 -1.74
CA TYR A 856 20.23 34.86 -2.81
C TYR A 856 20.32 33.74 -3.85
N ASP A 857 20.41 32.48 -3.41
CA ASP A 857 20.36 31.31 -4.30
C ASP A 857 19.05 31.26 -5.11
N TRP A 858 17.90 31.45 -4.47
CA TRP A 858 16.60 31.43 -5.14
C TRP A 858 16.49 32.52 -6.21
N ASP A 859 16.89 33.75 -5.87
CA ASP A 859 16.82 34.94 -6.73
C ASP A 859 17.93 34.98 -7.79
N SER A 860 18.78 33.95 -7.86
CA SER A 860 19.80 33.80 -8.90
C SER A 860 19.28 33.10 -10.17
N TYR A 861 18.01 32.69 -10.19
CA TYR A 861 17.41 31.96 -11.31
C TYR A 861 16.13 32.61 -11.84
N GLU A 862 15.92 32.56 -13.16
CA GLU A 862 14.81 33.21 -13.89
C GLU A 862 13.40 32.76 -13.49
N THR A 863 13.28 31.69 -12.70
CA THR A 863 12.01 31.22 -12.13
C THR A 863 11.59 32.03 -10.91
N SER A 864 12.50 32.78 -10.28
CA SER A 864 12.15 33.76 -9.25
C SER A 864 11.62 35.03 -9.91
N TRP A 865 10.52 35.58 -9.39
CA TRP A 865 10.04 36.90 -9.82
C TRP A 865 10.93 38.06 -9.34
N ASP A 866 11.82 37.80 -8.38
CA ASP A 866 12.84 38.75 -7.88
C ASP A 866 14.19 38.59 -8.61
N PHE A 867 14.27 37.77 -9.66
CA PHE A 867 15.48 37.58 -10.46
C PHE A 867 15.89 38.88 -11.14
N THR A 868 17.15 39.28 -10.95
CA THR A 868 17.71 40.54 -11.49
C THR A 868 18.59 40.35 -12.70
N GLN A 869 19.60 39.49 -12.60
CA GLN A 869 20.61 39.25 -13.63
C GLN A 869 21.27 37.87 -13.41
N ASN A 870 21.73 37.23 -14.48
CA ASN A 870 22.46 35.96 -14.40
C ASN A 870 23.73 36.09 -13.50
N PRO A 871 23.97 35.15 -12.57
CA PRO A 871 25.06 35.26 -11.58
C PRO A 871 26.47 35.25 -12.20
N ILE A 872 26.67 34.59 -13.35
CA ILE A 872 27.95 34.60 -14.07
C ILE A 872 28.28 36.03 -14.49
N ILE A 873 27.32 36.76 -15.06
CA ILE A 873 27.52 38.15 -15.53
C ILE A 873 27.72 39.10 -14.33
N ARG A 874 26.97 38.89 -13.26
CA ARG A 874 27.01 39.70 -12.03
C ARG A 874 28.39 39.77 -11.39
N SER A 875 29.24 38.76 -11.62
CA SER A 875 30.61 38.69 -11.08
C SER A 875 31.57 39.74 -11.66
N GLN A 876 31.20 40.41 -12.76
CA GLN A 876 31.97 41.46 -13.45
C GLN A 876 33.42 41.06 -13.78
N GLN A 877 33.65 39.77 -14.04
CA GLN A 877 34.96 39.26 -14.45
C GLN A 877 35.25 39.55 -15.93
N PRO A 878 36.52 39.63 -16.33
CA PRO A 878 36.90 40.08 -17.68
C PRO A 878 36.59 39.09 -18.81
N ASN A 879 36.29 37.82 -18.49
CA ASN A 879 35.86 36.81 -19.47
C ASN A 879 34.92 35.77 -18.83
N LEU A 880 34.29 34.95 -19.66
CA LEU A 880 33.28 33.97 -19.26
C LEU A 880 33.84 32.87 -18.33
N GLU A 881 35.05 32.38 -18.59
CA GLU A 881 35.67 31.32 -17.78
C GLU A 881 35.94 31.80 -16.35
N LEU A 882 36.56 32.97 -16.19
CA LEU A 882 36.81 33.57 -14.88
C LEU A 882 35.50 33.94 -14.17
N ALA A 883 34.50 34.39 -14.91
CA ALA A 883 33.17 34.68 -14.39
C ALA A 883 32.51 33.42 -13.80
N PHE A 884 32.55 32.31 -14.54
CA PHE A 884 32.03 31.03 -14.07
C PHE A 884 32.82 30.50 -12.86
N ASN A 885 34.15 30.54 -12.90
CA ASN A 885 34.99 30.09 -11.78
C ASN A 885 34.72 30.90 -10.50
N THR A 886 34.50 32.21 -10.65
CA THR A 886 34.15 33.09 -9.53
C THR A 886 32.76 32.74 -8.98
N TRP A 887 31.77 32.52 -9.85
CA TRP A 887 30.45 32.04 -9.44
C TRP A 887 30.52 30.68 -8.74
N GLN A 888 31.28 29.74 -9.26
CA GLN A 888 31.46 28.41 -8.68
C GLN A 888 32.09 28.49 -7.28
N GLN A 889 33.10 29.36 -7.10
CA GLN A 889 33.70 29.60 -5.80
C GLN A 889 32.69 30.20 -4.81
N GLN A 890 31.98 31.26 -5.21
CA GLN A 890 30.94 31.89 -4.38
C GLN A 890 29.84 30.91 -3.97
N ASN A 891 29.41 30.06 -4.91
CA ASN A 891 28.43 29.02 -4.64
C ASN A 891 28.97 27.97 -3.66
N THR A 892 30.22 27.53 -3.83
CA THR A 892 30.88 26.56 -2.94
C THR A 892 31.04 27.13 -1.53
N ASP A 893 31.44 28.40 -1.41
CA ASP A 893 31.58 29.10 -0.14
C ASP A 893 30.22 29.26 0.57
N ALA A 894 29.17 29.62 -0.18
CA ALA A 894 27.81 29.72 0.36
C ALA A 894 27.27 28.37 0.87
N VAL A 895 27.59 27.27 0.17
CA VAL A 895 27.24 25.91 0.58
C VAL A 895 27.97 25.51 1.86
N ALA A 896 29.28 25.77 1.92
CA ALA A 896 30.08 25.46 3.10
C ALA A 896 29.62 26.28 4.32
N GLU A 897 29.32 27.56 4.13
CA GLU A 897 28.82 28.42 5.20
C GLU A 897 27.41 28.03 5.65
N MET A 898 26.50 27.70 4.72
CA MET A 898 25.18 27.16 5.07
C MET A 898 25.32 25.90 5.94
N LYS A 899 26.19 24.97 5.55
CA LYS A 899 26.44 23.74 6.32
C LYS A 899 26.94 24.06 7.73
N ARG A 900 27.95 24.93 7.84
CA ARG A 900 28.51 25.37 9.13
C ARG A 900 27.43 25.96 10.04
N LEU A 901 26.57 26.83 9.50
CA LEU A 901 25.49 27.49 10.23
C LEU A 901 24.39 26.50 10.64
N GLU A 902 24.00 25.57 9.78
CA GLU A 902 23.02 24.53 10.12
C GLU A 902 23.54 23.59 11.22
N GLU A 903 24.82 23.20 11.16
CA GLU A 903 25.47 22.40 12.20
C GLU A 903 25.56 23.15 13.54
N GLU A 904 25.89 24.44 13.51
CA GLU A 904 25.92 25.29 14.70
C GLU A 904 24.53 25.46 15.32
N ASN A 905 23.51 25.74 14.50
CA ASN A 905 22.12 25.81 14.95
C ASN A 905 21.65 24.47 15.55
N ASN A 906 21.96 23.34 14.90
CA ASN A 906 21.65 22.02 15.44
C ASN A 906 22.33 21.78 16.79
N LYS A 907 23.59 22.18 16.95
CA LYS A 907 24.29 22.06 18.23
C LYS A 907 23.56 22.82 19.34
N LEU A 908 23.17 24.07 19.09
CA LEU A 908 22.45 24.89 20.06
C LEU A 908 21.10 24.27 20.47
N PHE A 909 20.31 23.79 19.50
CA PHE A 909 19.04 23.11 19.79
C PHE A 909 19.25 21.76 20.51
N ILE A 910 20.23 20.96 20.10
CA ILE A 910 20.54 19.70 20.78
C ILE A 910 20.95 19.96 22.24
N ASP A 911 21.76 21.00 22.47
CA ASP A 911 22.22 21.37 23.81
C ASP A 911 21.06 21.86 24.69
N ALA A 912 20.19 22.72 24.16
CA ALA A 912 19.03 23.24 24.88
C ALA A 912 18.01 22.16 25.27
N TYR A 913 17.86 21.13 24.44
CA TYR A 913 16.93 20.02 24.67
C TYR A 913 17.57 18.84 25.41
N GLY A 914 18.87 18.91 25.76
CA GLY A 914 19.58 17.85 26.48
C GLY A 914 19.67 16.52 25.71
N LEU A 915 19.89 16.58 24.39
CA LEU A 915 19.87 15.44 23.47
C LEU A 915 21.24 15.05 22.92
N GLN A 916 22.34 15.42 23.58
CA GLN A 916 23.71 15.19 23.09
C GLN A 916 24.04 13.70 22.92
N ASP A 917 23.42 12.84 23.73
CA ASP A 917 23.60 11.38 23.65
C ASP A 917 22.77 10.73 22.52
N GLU A 918 21.74 11.43 22.03
CA GLU A 918 20.77 10.93 21.04
C GLU A 918 21.06 11.46 19.62
N LEU A 919 21.58 12.69 19.51
CA LEU A 919 21.70 13.42 18.26
C LEU A 919 23.08 14.05 18.08
N THR A 920 23.56 14.06 16.83
CA THR A 920 24.78 14.78 16.43
C THR A 920 24.42 16.02 15.61
N PRO A 921 25.19 17.13 15.70
CA PRO A 921 24.89 18.35 14.96
C PRO A 921 25.14 18.25 13.45
N ASN A 922 25.97 17.30 13.01
CA ASN A 922 26.48 17.14 11.64
C ASN A 922 25.38 17.13 10.56
N VAL A 923 25.52 17.91 9.50
CA VAL A 923 24.53 17.96 8.42
C VAL A 923 25.10 17.27 7.16
N PRO A 924 24.47 16.19 6.64
CA PRO A 924 24.88 15.60 5.38
C PRO A 924 24.79 16.60 4.22
N ASP A 925 25.73 16.55 3.28
CA ASP A 925 25.78 17.48 2.15
C ASP A 925 24.50 17.46 1.30
N GLU A 926 23.85 16.29 1.20
CA GLU A 926 22.59 16.07 0.51
C GLU A 926 21.41 16.82 1.15
N GLN A 927 21.50 17.21 2.43
CA GLN A 927 20.47 17.99 3.12
C GLN A 927 20.61 19.50 2.91
N ILE A 928 21.74 19.95 2.34
CA ILE A 928 21.96 21.38 2.06
C ILE A 928 21.29 21.75 0.74
N THR A 929 20.14 22.42 0.85
CA THR A 929 19.21 22.66 -0.27
C THR A 929 19.60 23.81 -1.22
N LEU A 930 20.79 24.41 -1.05
CA LEU A 930 21.32 25.39 -2.01
C LEU A 930 21.68 24.71 -3.33
N THR A 931 21.51 25.41 -4.45
CA THR A 931 21.91 24.87 -5.75
C THR A 931 23.42 24.72 -5.79
N ARG A 932 23.93 23.70 -6.50
CA ARG A 932 25.36 23.55 -6.76
C ARG A 932 25.68 24.07 -8.16
N ALA A 933 26.75 24.85 -8.28
CA ALA A 933 27.24 25.33 -9.57
C ALA A 933 27.60 24.13 -10.47
N ASP A 934 27.13 24.18 -11.71
CA ASP A 934 27.23 23.10 -12.68
C ASP A 934 27.50 23.73 -14.05
N ARG A 935 28.65 23.40 -14.63
CA ARG A 935 29.15 24.07 -15.85
C ARG A 935 28.16 23.96 -17.01
N GLU A 936 27.53 22.81 -17.18
CA GLU A 936 26.57 22.58 -18.27
C GLU A 936 25.27 23.35 -17.97
N LYS A 937 24.65 23.13 -16.81
CA LYS A 937 23.36 23.77 -16.48
C LYS A 937 23.46 25.30 -16.36
N ASP A 938 24.55 25.81 -15.81
CA ASP A 938 24.76 27.26 -15.71
C ASP A 938 25.04 27.90 -17.07
N SER A 939 25.66 27.17 -18.00
CA SER A 939 25.77 27.60 -19.40
C SER A 939 24.42 27.61 -20.11
N GLN A 940 23.57 26.60 -19.89
CA GLN A 940 22.19 26.58 -20.42
C GLN A 940 21.37 27.77 -19.87
N ARG A 941 21.51 28.09 -18.58
CA ARG A 941 20.89 29.27 -17.94
C ARG A 941 21.41 30.59 -18.51
N LEU A 942 22.71 30.68 -18.81
CA LEU A 942 23.29 31.85 -19.47
C LEU A 942 22.71 32.05 -20.88
N VAL A 943 22.57 30.97 -21.65
CA VAL A 943 21.94 31.02 -22.98
C VAL A 943 20.47 31.43 -22.88
N SER A 944 19.72 30.91 -21.90
CA SER A 944 18.32 31.30 -21.67
C SER A 944 18.18 32.78 -21.30
N TYR A 945 19.08 33.29 -20.46
CA TYR A 945 19.15 34.71 -20.11
C TYR A 945 19.49 35.58 -21.32
N ALA A 946 20.44 35.17 -22.16
CA ALA A 946 20.80 35.86 -23.39
C ALA A 946 19.61 35.93 -24.36
N LEU A 947 18.89 34.82 -24.56
CA LEU A 947 17.65 34.80 -25.34
C LEU A 947 16.57 35.69 -24.70
N GLY A 948 16.49 35.73 -23.37
CA GLY A 948 15.63 36.67 -22.65
C GLY A 948 15.97 38.13 -22.95
N CYS A 949 17.26 38.48 -23.05
CA CYS A 949 17.70 39.81 -23.46
C CYS A 949 17.35 40.10 -24.93
N MET A 950 17.54 39.14 -25.83
CA MET A 950 17.16 39.26 -27.25
C MET A 950 15.65 39.51 -27.39
N MET A 951 14.83 38.85 -26.59
CA MET A 951 13.37 38.97 -26.63
C MET A 951 12.84 40.21 -25.88
N GLY A 952 13.72 41.00 -25.24
CA GLY A 952 13.35 42.14 -24.41
C GLY A 952 12.71 41.76 -23.06
N ARG A 953 12.86 40.52 -22.59
CA ARG A 953 12.41 40.12 -21.25
C ARG A 953 13.31 40.73 -20.16
N TYR A 954 14.61 40.78 -20.42
CA TYR A 954 15.65 41.34 -19.55
C TYR A 954 16.50 42.36 -20.32
N SER A 955 17.26 43.19 -19.62
CA SER A 955 18.22 44.12 -20.21
C SER A 955 19.58 43.98 -19.54
N LEU A 956 20.66 44.34 -20.26
CA LEU A 956 21.98 44.53 -19.65
C LEU A 956 22.11 45.92 -18.98
N ASP A 957 21.24 46.86 -19.35
CA ASP A 957 21.26 48.24 -18.86
C ASP A 957 20.40 48.45 -17.61
N GLU A 958 19.43 47.57 -17.36
CA GLU A 958 18.48 47.67 -16.25
C GLU A 958 18.29 46.30 -15.58
N PRO A 959 18.38 46.21 -14.24
CA PRO A 959 18.21 44.95 -13.52
C PRO A 959 16.74 44.54 -13.42
N GLY A 960 16.46 43.24 -13.47
CA GLY A 960 15.12 42.70 -13.23
C GLY A 960 14.30 42.45 -14.48
N LEU A 961 13.07 41.98 -14.27
CA LEU A 961 12.12 41.68 -15.35
C LEU A 961 11.58 42.98 -15.97
N ILE A 962 11.90 43.21 -17.25
CA ILE A 962 11.62 44.47 -17.94
C ILE A 962 10.27 44.44 -18.67
N TYR A 963 9.98 43.35 -19.40
CA TYR A 963 8.78 43.22 -20.23
C TYR A 963 8.07 41.86 -20.06
N ALA A 964 6.86 41.86 -19.50
CA ALA A 964 6.05 40.66 -19.22
C ALA A 964 4.53 40.96 -19.04
N HIS A 965 3.95 41.85 -19.85
CA HIS A 965 2.57 42.31 -19.60
C HIS A 965 1.68 42.68 -20.80
N ALA A 966 2.21 42.98 -22.00
CA ALA A 966 1.40 43.71 -22.99
C ALA A 966 1.50 43.28 -24.48
N GLY A 967 1.91 42.06 -24.82
CA GLY A 967 1.81 41.56 -26.21
C GLY A 967 2.56 42.43 -27.24
N ASN A 968 3.71 42.96 -26.86
CA ASN A 968 4.50 43.96 -27.61
C ASN A 968 3.85 45.35 -27.77
N GLN A 969 2.75 45.65 -27.06
CA GLN A 969 2.25 47.02 -26.93
C GLN A 969 3.14 47.79 -25.95
N GLU A 970 3.46 49.05 -26.26
CA GLU A 970 4.29 49.93 -25.43
C GLU A 970 5.73 49.43 -25.17
N PHE A 971 6.29 48.64 -26.10
CA PHE A 971 7.67 48.20 -26.00
C PHE A 971 8.65 49.37 -26.20
N ASP A 972 9.41 49.70 -25.15
CA ASP A 972 10.40 50.77 -25.16
C ASP A 972 11.80 50.25 -25.47
N ALA A 973 12.23 50.39 -26.73
CA ALA A 973 13.55 49.97 -27.18
C ALA A 973 14.70 50.76 -26.52
N SER A 974 14.44 51.95 -25.95
CA SER A 974 15.49 52.78 -25.33
C SER A 974 16.10 52.18 -24.06
N ARG A 975 15.45 51.15 -23.49
CA ARG A 975 15.88 50.40 -22.30
C ARG A 975 16.88 49.26 -22.60
N TYR A 976 17.28 49.08 -23.87
CA TYR A 976 18.17 48.01 -24.34
C TYR A 976 19.30 48.58 -25.21
N GLN A 977 20.15 49.44 -24.64
CA GLN A 977 21.22 50.13 -25.37
C GLN A 977 22.48 49.29 -25.51
N ALA A 978 22.95 48.64 -24.44
CA ALA A 978 24.18 47.84 -24.47
C ALA A 978 24.03 46.60 -25.36
N PHE A 979 22.84 46.00 -25.39
CA PHE A 979 22.48 44.92 -26.29
C PHE A 979 21.03 45.11 -26.72
N GLN A 980 20.82 45.53 -27.97
CA GLN A 980 19.49 45.84 -28.50
C GLN A 980 18.62 44.59 -28.49
N ALA A 981 17.41 44.71 -27.93
CA ALA A 981 16.39 43.69 -28.07
C ALA A 981 15.85 43.67 -29.50
N ASP A 982 15.34 42.51 -29.90
CA ASP A 982 14.80 42.30 -31.23
C ASP A 982 13.54 43.13 -31.49
N ALA A 983 13.43 43.66 -32.71
CA ALA A 983 12.36 44.58 -33.09
C ALA A 983 10.99 43.90 -33.16
N ASP A 984 10.93 42.60 -33.48
CA ASP A 984 9.69 41.87 -33.69
C ASP A 984 9.46 40.72 -32.69
N GLY A 985 10.51 40.29 -32.01
CA GLY A 985 10.46 39.25 -30.99
C GLY A 985 10.35 37.84 -31.58
N ILE A 986 10.78 37.66 -32.83
CA ILE A 986 10.89 36.40 -33.55
C ILE A 986 12.38 36.12 -33.72
N ILE A 987 12.88 35.06 -33.08
CA ILE A 987 14.30 34.70 -33.17
C ILE A 987 14.45 33.37 -33.92
N PRO A 988 15.03 33.34 -35.13
CA PRO A 988 15.25 32.12 -35.89
C PRO A 988 16.25 31.16 -35.22
N LEU A 989 15.92 29.86 -35.24
CA LEU A 989 16.76 28.75 -34.78
C LEU A 989 17.13 27.84 -35.96
N THR A 990 17.98 28.31 -36.87
CA THR A 990 18.28 27.58 -38.10
C THR A 990 19.59 26.76 -38.02
N GLU A 991 19.58 25.55 -38.60
CA GLU A 991 20.76 24.67 -38.69
C GLU A 991 21.87 25.24 -39.58
N MET A 992 21.50 26.08 -40.56
CA MET A 992 22.42 26.85 -41.37
C MET A 992 22.22 28.34 -41.11
N HIS A 993 23.24 29.15 -41.38
CA HIS A 993 23.14 30.60 -41.24
C HIS A 993 22.36 31.19 -42.42
N TRP A 994 21.07 31.46 -42.19
CA TRP A 994 20.17 32.03 -43.21
C TRP A 994 19.83 33.50 -42.96
N PHE A 995 19.89 33.95 -41.71
CA PHE A 995 19.46 35.27 -41.28
C PHE A 995 20.50 35.91 -40.34
N GLU A 996 20.69 37.22 -40.42
CA GLU A 996 21.64 37.97 -39.58
C GLU A 996 21.18 38.05 -38.11
N ASP A 997 19.87 37.98 -37.88
CA ASP A 997 19.23 37.99 -36.57
C ASP A 997 19.05 36.59 -35.95
N ASP A 998 19.70 35.56 -36.50
CA ASP A 998 19.61 34.20 -35.96
C ASP A 998 20.17 34.11 -34.53
N ALA A 999 19.64 33.18 -33.74
CA ALA A 999 20.00 33.07 -32.32
C ALA A 999 21.51 32.86 -32.09
N THR A 1000 22.22 32.19 -33.01
CA THR A 1000 23.65 31.88 -32.81
C THR A 1000 24.50 33.12 -33.00
N HIS A 1001 24.22 33.89 -34.05
CA HIS A 1001 24.85 35.18 -34.31
C HIS A 1001 24.59 36.16 -33.17
N ARG A 1002 23.33 36.21 -32.70
CA ARG A 1002 22.92 37.06 -31.59
C ARG A 1002 23.56 36.67 -30.26
N ILE A 1003 23.84 35.38 -30.01
CA ILE A 1003 24.67 34.96 -28.86
C ILE A 1003 26.08 35.51 -28.98
N ARG A 1004 26.70 35.45 -30.16
CA ARG A 1004 28.04 36.00 -30.40
C ARG A 1004 28.07 37.52 -30.12
N GLU A 1005 27.05 38.26 -30.58
CA GLU A 1005 26.89 39.68 -30.26
C GLU A 1005 26.70 39.93 -28.76
N PHE A 1006 25.88 39.12 -28.10
CA PHE A 1006 25.64 39.19 -26.66
C PHE A 1006 26.93 38.99 -25.86
N LEU A 1007 27.73 37.96 -26.18
CA LEU A 1007 29.02 37.72 -25.52
C LEU A 1007 30.00 38.89 -25.76
N ALA A 1008 30.00 39.48 -26.96
CA ALA A 1008 30.81 40.65 -27.27
C ALA A 1008 30.35 41.91 -26.51
N ALA A 1009 29.05 42.06 -26.27
CA ALA A 1009 28.49 43.15 -25.48
C ALA A 1009 28.84 43.04 -23.99
N VAL A 1010 28.87 41.81 -23.44
CA VAL A 1010 29.16 41.57 -22.01
C VAL A 1010 30.67 41.61 -21.70
N TRP A 1011 31.51 40.95 -22.50
CA TRP A 1011 32.94 40.75 -22.19
C TRP A 1011 33.92 41.38 -23.21
N GLY A 1012 33.39 42.10 -24.21
CA GLY A 1012 34.20 42.76 -25.24
C GLY A 1012 34.64 41.83 -26.37
N LYS A 1013 35.11 42.44 -27.47
CA LYS A 1013 35.52 41.71 -28.68
C LYS A 1013 36.82 40.93 -28.51
N ASP A 1014 37.70 41.37 -27.61
CA ASP A 1014 39.03 40.78 -27.42
C ASP A 1014 38.97 39.37 -26.79
N THR A 1015 37.89 39.04 -26.06
CA THR A 1015 37.72 37.74 -25.39
C THR A 1015 36.70 36.84 -26.10
N LEU A 1016 36.11 37.31 -27.21
CA LEU A 1016 34.96 36.68 -27.86
C LEU A 1016 35.22 35.24 -28.30
N GLU A 1017 36.35 34.98 -28.98
CA GLU A 1017 36.67 33.63 -29.48
C GLU A 1017 36.88 32.63 -28.32
N ALA A 1018 37.53 33.07 -27.24
CA ALA A 1018 37.72 32.26 -26.04
C ALA A 1018 36.38 31.97 -25.34
N ASN A 1019 35.51 32.98 -25.20
CA ASN A 1019 34.19 32.81 -24.59
C ASN A 1019 33.28 31.89 -25.42
N MET A 1020 33.30 32.03 -26.75
CA MET A 1020 32.55 31.14 -27.67
C MET A 1020 33.02 29.70 -27.54
N LEU A 1021 34.34 29.46 -27.52
CA LEU A 1021 34.90 28.12 -27.36
C LEU A 1021 34.51 27.51 -25.99
N TRP A 1022 34.67 28.28 -24.91
CA TRP A 1022 34.35 27.83 -23.57
C TRP A 1022 32.87 27.47 -23.41
N LEU A 1023 31.97 28.29 -23.98
CA LEU A 1023 30.53 28.03 -23.98
C LEU A 1023 30.19 26.77 -24.78
N ALA A 1024 30.78 26.62 -25.97
CA ALA A 1024 30.59 25.43 -26.79
C ALA A 1024 31.03 24.15 -26.08
N GLU A 1025 32.21 24.15 -25.45
CA GLU A 1025 32.68 23.01 -24.65
C GLU A 1025 31.73 22.63 -23.51
N SER A 1026 31.11 23.64 -22.90
CA SER A 1026 30.13 23.45 -21.82
C SER A 1026 28.77 22.91 -22.31
N LEU A 1027 28.51 22.96 -23.62
CA LEU A 1027 27.26 22.52 -24.27
C LEU A 1027 27.47 21.24 -25.12
N ASP A 1028 28.40 20.37 -24.71
CA ASP A 1028 28.66 19.07 -25.35
C ASP A 1028 29.22 19.23 -26.79
N LYS A 1029 30.38 19.89 -26.90
CA LYS A 1029 31.14 20.09 -28.15
C LYS A 1029 31.68 18.78 -28.70
N LYS A 1030 31.43 18.49 -29.98
CA LYS A 1030 32.07 17.37 -30.68
C LYS A 1030 33.43 17.76 -31.26
N ALA A 1031 34.31 16.77 -31.41
CA ALA A 1031 35.65 16.97 -31.97
C ALA A 1031 35.64 17.53 -33.41
N SER A 1032 34.60 17.23 -34.19
CA SER A 1032 34.46 17.63 -35.60
C SER A 1032 33.75 18.98 -35.81
N GLU A 1033 33.26 19.64 -34.76
CA GLU A 1033 32.43 20.85 -34.84
C GLU A 1033 33.23 22.09 -34.41
N THR A 1034 32.97 23.25 -35.03
CA THR A 1034 33.46 24.54 -34.52
C THR A 1034 32.66 24.96 -33.27
N ALA A 1035 33.12 26.00 -32.56
CA ALA A 1035 32.39 26.53 -31.42
C ALA A 1035 31.00 27.06 -31.82
N GLU A 1036 30.92 27.74 -32.97
CA GLU A 1036 29.67 28.25 -33.53
C GLU A 1036 28.72 27.11 -33.93
N ASP A 1037 29.21 26.09 -34.64
CA ASP A 1037 28.40 24.92 -35.02
C ASP A 1037 27.80 24.21 -33.80
N THR A 1038 28.55 24.14 -32.71
CA THR A 1038 28.11 23.50 -31.46
C THR A 1038 26.96 24.27 -30.82
N ILE A 1039 27.10 25.59 -30.70
CA ILE A 1039 26.06 26.47 -30.12
C ILE A 1039 24.81 26.43 -31.00
N ARG A 1040 24.98 26.52 -32.33
CA ARG A 1040 23.88 26.41 -33.30
C ARG A 1040 23.12 25.11 -33.16
N ARG A 1041 23.83 23.98 -33.09
CA ARG A 1041 23.24 22.66 -32.88
C ARG A 1041 22.49 22.57 -31.55
N TYR A 1042 23.07 23.09 -30.47
CA TYR A 1042 22.42 23.12 -29.15
C TYR A 1042 21.09 23.87 -29.21
N LEU A 1043 21.09 25.08 -29.78
CA LEU A 1043 19.92 25.93 -29.92
C LEU A 1043 18.79 25.27 -30.73
N ALA A 1044 19.11 24.69 -31.89
CA ALA A 1044 18.11 24.06 -32.77
C ALA A 1044 17.53 22.75 -32.22
N SER A 1045 18.30 21.97 -31.44
CA SER A 1045 17.92 20.58 -31.11
C SER A 1045 17.71 20.27 -29.62
N LYS A 1046 18.41 20.97 -28.72
CA LYS A 1046 18.42 20.68 -27.26
C LYS A 1046 17.78 21.79 -26.43
N PHE A 1047 18.05 23.06 -26.73
CA PHE A 1047 17.61 24.21 -25.92
C PHE A 1047 16.11 24.16 -25.55
N TYR A 1048 15.23 23.88 -26.51
CA TYR A 1048 13.79 23.89 -26.24
C TYR A 1048 13.37 22.80 -25.23
N LYS A 1049 14.06 21.66 -25.20
CA LYS A 1049 13.82 20.60 -24.22
C LYS A 1049 14.21 21.05 -22.81
N ASP A 1050 15.38 21.68 -22.67
CA ASP A 1050 15.87 22.22 -21.41
C ASP A 1050 14.96 23.36 -20.90
N HIS A 1051 14.49 24.20 -21.82
CA HIS A 1051 13.53 25.26 -21.56
C HIS A 1051 12.19 24.70 -21.07
N MET A 1052 11.65 23.69 -21.75
CA MET A 1052 10.43 23.00 -21.30
C MET A 1052 10.59 22.35 -19.93
N GLN A 1053 11.77 21.79 -19.62
CA GLN A 1053 12.06 21.21 -18.32
C GLN A 1053 12.09 22.28 -17.22
N THR A 1054 12.80 23.38 -17.45
CA THR A 1054 12.91 24.53 -16.52
C THR A 1054 11.54 25.09 -16.16
N TYR A 1055 10.69 25.30 -17.17
CA TYR A 1055 9.36 25.88 -16.99
C TYR A 1055 8.25 24.82 -16.83
N LYS A 1056 8.58 23.58 -16.46
CA LYS A 1056 7.62 22.49 -16.16
C LYS A 1056 6.50 22.30 -17.21
N LYS A 1057 6.87 22.30 -18.50
CA LYS A 1057 5.93 22.24 -19.65
C LYS A 1057 4.95 23.43 -19.70
N ARG A 1058 5.39 24.61 -19.25
CA ARG A 1058 4.76 25.93 -19.44
C ARG A 1058 5.78 26.90 -20.06
N PRO A 1059 6.32 26.60 -21.25
CA PRO A 1059 7.40 27.40 -21.83
C PRO A 1059 6.93 28.85 -22.09
N ILE A 1060 7.81 29.80 -21.80
CA ILE A 1060 7.57 31.23 -22.08
C ILE A 1060 8.07 31.67 -23.46
N TYR A 1061 9.15 31.07 -23.95
CA TYR A 1061 9.58 31.12 -25.36
C TYR A 1061 8.93 29.96 -26.10
N TRP A 1062 8.09 30.26 -27.09
CA TRP A 1062 7.34 29.29 -27.87
C TRP A 1062 8.06 28.96 -29.16
N LEU A 1063 8.24 27.66 -29.42
CA LEU A 1063 8.93 27.17 -30.60
C LEU A 1063 7.93 26.91 -31.74
N PHE A 1064 7.90 27.81 -32.71
CA PHE A 1064 7.27 27.57 -34.00
C PHE A 1064 8.20 26.71 -34.85
N SER A 1065 7.69 25.62 -35.42
CA SER A 1065 8.52 24.62 -36.10
C SER A 1065 7.80 24.06 -37.32
N SER A 1066 8.48 23.99 -38.46
CA SER A 1066 7.92 23.45 -39.72
C SER A 1066 7.64 21.95 -39.68
N GLY A 1067 8.36 21.20 -38.84
CA GLY A 1067 8.17 19.76 -38.72
C GLY A 1067 9.43 19.02 -38.30
N LYS A 1068 9.54 17.75 -38.69
CA LYS A 1068 10.62 16.85 -38.28
C LYS A 1068 11.95 17.12 -38.97
N GLN A 1069 11.92 17.73 -40.16
CA GLN A 1069 13.14 18.10 -40.90
C GLN A 1069 13.74 19.41 -40.41
N GLY A 1070 13.02 20.16 -39.54
CA GLY A 1070 13.50 21.40 -38.96
C GLY A 1070 13.78 22.48 -40.02
N ALA A 1071 13.06 22.47 -41.14
CA ALA A 1071 13.32 23.38 -42.26
C ALA A 1071 13.23 24.86 -41.84
N PHE A 1072 12.31 25.18 -40.93
CA PHE A 1072 12.24 26.47 -40.26
C PHE A 1072 11.85 26.27 -38.80
N GLN A 1073 12.58 26.95 -37.91
CA GLN A 1073 12.28 27.02 -36.49
C GLN A 1073 12.50 28.45 -36.00
N ALA A 1074 11.61 28.95 -35.15
CA ALA A 1074 11.76 30.25 -34.53
C ALA A 1074 11.17 30.27 -33.13
N LEU A 1075 11.81 30.99 -32.22
CA LEU A 1075 11.27 31.29 -30.90
C LEU A 1075 10.46 32.58 -30.95
N VAL A 1076 9.33 32.58 -30.26
CA VAL A 1076 8.54 33.78 -29.99
C VAL A 1076 8.27 33.87 -28.50
N TYR A 1077 8.55 35.02 -27.89
CA TYR A 1077 8.24 35.22 -26.48
C TYR A 1077 6.74 35.46 -26.28
N LEU A 1078 6.11 34.67 -25.40
CA LEU A 1078 4.68 34.75 -25.05
C LEU A 1078 4.19 36.19 -24.85
N HIS A 1079 4.92 36.96 -24.06
CA HIS A 1079 4.53 38.33 -23.70
C HIS A 1079 4.76 39.34 -24.83
N ARG A 1080 5.44 38.96 -25.92
CA ARG A 1080 5.68 39.75 -27.13
C ARG A 1080 4.80 39.35 -28.30
N TYR A 1081 4.04 38.25 -28.20
CA TYR A 1081 3.15 37.81 -29.28
C TYR A 1081 1.97 38.79 -29.46
N ASN A 1082 1.62 39.10 -30.71
CA ASN A 1082 0.39 39.81 -31.08
C ASN A 1082 -0.21 39.27 -32.39
N GLU A 1083 -1.37 39.80 -32.79
CA GLU A 1083 -2.12 39.35 -33.97
C GLU A 1083 -1.35 39.47 -35.30
N SER A 1084 -0.29 40.29 -35.36
CA SER A 1084 0.54 40.47 -36.55
C SER A 1084 1.74 39.51 -36.62
N THR A 1085 2.10 38.85 -35.51
CA THR A 1085 3.33 38.04 -35.40
C THR A 1085 3.40 36.93 -36.46
N LEU A 1086 2.30 36.19 -36.69
CA LEU A 1086 2.29 35.11 -37.69
C LEU A 1086 2.41 35.62 -39.13
N ALA A 1087 1.77 36.75 -39.42
CA ALA A 1087 1.87 37.38 -40.75
C ALA A 1087 3.30 37.84 -41.03
N ARG A 1088 3.96 38.45 -40.04
CA ARG A 1088 5.37 38.87 -40.12
C ARG A 1088 6.31 37.68 -40.26
N MET A 1089 6.13 36.63 -39.45
CA MET A 1089 6.90 35.39 -39.55
C MET A 1089 6.86 34.82 -40.97
N ARG A 1090 5.68 34.85 -41.60
CA ARG A 1090 5.47 34.39 -42.97
C ARG A 1090 6.23 35.25 -43.99
N THR A 1091 6.06 36.58 -43.93
CA THR A 1091 6.57 37.50 -44.96
C THR A 1091 8.05 37.81 -44.82
N GLU A 1092 8.55 37.96 -43.60
CA GLU A 1092 9.93 38.39 -43.31
C GLU A 1092 10.91 37.21 -43.18
N TYR A 1093 10.42 36.00 -42.86
CA TYR A 1093 11.30 34.83 -42.63
C TYR A 1093 11.00 33.66 -43.57
N VAL A 1094 9.79 33.10 -43.55
CA VAL A 1094 9.47 31.87 -44.29
C VAL A 1094 9.55 32.05 -45.81
N MET A 1095 8.93 33.09 -46.37
CA MET A 1095 8.97 33.35 -47.81
C MET A 1095 10.39 33.62 -48.33
N PRO A 1096 11.22 34.47 -47.68
CA PRO A 1096 12.62 34.64 -48.05
C PRO A 1096 13.44 33.34 -47.94
N LEU A 1097 13.19 32.51 -46.94
CA LEU A 1097 13.88 31.23 -46.78
C LEU A 1097 13.57 30.27 -47.92
N ILE A 1098 12.32 30.18 -48.38
CA ILE A 1098 11.95 29.38 -49.56
C ILE A 1098 12.76 29.83 -50.79
N SER A 1099 12.89 31.14 -51.01
CA SER A 1099 13.68 31.68 -52.12
C SER A 1099 15.17 31.35 -51.99
N LYS A 1100 15.76 31.52 -50.79
CA LYS A 1100 17.17 31.21 -50.51
C LYS A 1100 17.47 29.72 -50.69
N MET A 1101 16.62 28.83 -50.16
CA MET A 1101 16.76 27.38 -50.31
C MET A 1101 16.66 26.96 -51.78
N THR A 1102 15.74 27.55 -52.55
CA THR A 1102 15.59 27.27 -53.99
C THR A 1102 16.86 27.66 -54.76
N ALA A 1103 17.45 28.81 -54.44
CA ALA A 1103 18.73 29.22 -55.04
C ALA A 1103 19.88 28.26 -54.70
N MET A 1104 19.96 27.79 -53.44
CA MET A 1104 20.97 26.82 -53.02
C MET A 1104 20.80 25.45 -53.70
N VAL A 1105 19.56 24.98 -53.84
CA VAL A 1105 19.23 23.75 -54.60
C VAL A 1105 19.73 23.85 -56.05
N ASN A 1106 19.46 24.96 -56.73
CA ASN A 1106 19.92 25.17 -58.11
C ASN A 1106 21.46 25.23 -58.18
N SER A 1107 22.12 25.86 -57.21
CA SER A 1107 23.59 25.91 -57.12
C SER A 1107 24.19 24.52 -56.94
N LEU A 1108 23.68 23.73 -55.98
CA LEU A 1108 24.16 22.38 -55.71
C LEU A 1108 23.93 21.43 -56.89
N GLN A 1109 22.82 21.55 -57.61
CA GLN A 1109 22.57 20.80 -58.84
C GLN A 1109 23.62 21.13 -59.91
N SER A 1110 23.89 22.42 -60.13
CA SER A 1110 24.94 22.84 -61.07
C SER A 1110 26.34 22.37 -60.65
N GLU A 1111 26.64 22.35 -59.34
CA GLU A 1111 27.91 21.84 -58.83
C GLU A 1111 28.05 20.32 -58.95
N ILE A 1112 26.96 19.57 -58.83
CA ILE A 1112 26.95 18.11 -59.05
C ILE A 1112 27.21 17.80 -60.52
N GLU A 1113 26.58 18.55 -61.44
CA GLU A 1113 26.76 18.38 -62.90
C GLU A 1113 28.19 18.70 -63.36
N ASN A 1114 28.89 19.59 -62.65
CA ASN A 1114 30.24 20.06 -62.99
C ASN A 1114 31.38 19.44 -62.16
N SER A 1115 31.09 18.49 -61.25
CA SER A 1115 32.08 17.89 -60.35
C SER A 1115 32.63 16.56 -60.89
N ASP A 1116 33.95 16.43 -61.02
CA ASP A 1116 34.60 15.19 -61.49
C ASP A 1116 34.86 14.15 -60.37
N SER A 1117 34.60 14.49 -59.10
CA SER A 1117 34.86 13.63 -57.94
C SER A 1117 33.63 12.82 -57.51
N ALA A 1118 33.69 11.49 -57.65
CA ALA A 1118 32.59 10.60 -57.26
C ALA A 1118 32.22 10.66 -55.75
N ALA A 1119 33.20 10.94 -54.88
CA ALA A 1119 32.95 11.10 -53.44
C ALA A 1119 32.26 12.43 -53.12
N GLU A 1120 32.57 13.49 -53.87
CA GLU A 1120 31.98 14.81 -53.71
C GLU A 1120 30.56 14.86 -54.28
N ILE A 1121 30.35 14.25 -55.46
CA ILE A 1121 29.01 14.05 -56.06
C ILE A 1121 28.09 13.38 -55.04
N LYS A 1122 28.50 12.24 -54.48
CA LYS A 1122 27.68 11.48 -53.52
C LYS A 1122 27.36 12.26 -52.24
N ARG A 1123 28.28 13.13 -51.78
CA ARG A 1123 28.05 14.01 -50.62
C ARG A 1123 27.03 15.10 -50.96
N LYS A 1124 27.19 15.78 -52.10
CA LYS A 1124 26.29 16.85 -52.56
C LYS A 1124 24.90 16.32 -52.92
N GLU A 1125 24.80 15.12 -53.49
CA GLU A 1125 23.51 14.44 -53.73
C GLU A 1125 22.74 14.19 -52.42
N LYS A 1126 23.45 13.80 -51.35
CA LYS A 1126 22.84 13.61 -50.03
C LYS A 1126 22.36 14.93 -49.42
N GLU A 1127 23.13 16.00 -49.59
CA GLU A 1127 22.78 17.35 -49.14
C GLU A 1127 21.57 17.90 -49.92
N LEU A 1128 21.56 17.74 -51.24
CA LEU A 1128 20.45 18.08 -52.12
C LEU A 1128 19.16 17.32 -51.74
N GLN A 1129 19.28 16.01 -51.45
CA GLN A 1129 18.14 15.21 -51.00
C GLN A 1129 17.56 15.71 -49.67
N ASN A 1130 18.41 16.18 -48.75
CA ASN A 1130 17.96 16.79 -47.49
C ASN A 1130 17.28 18.14 -47.72
N LEU A 1131 17.85 19.01 -48.57
CA LEU A 1131 17.25 20.30 -48.92
C LEU A 1131 15.89 20.15 -49.60
N HIS A 1132 15.71 19.19 -50.51
CA HIS A 1132 14.39 18.91 -51.11
C HIS A 1132 13.34 18.50 -50.08
N LYS A 1133 13.73 17.68 -49.08
CA LYS A 1133 12.82 17.30 -47.98
C LYS A 1133 12.45 18.51 -47.12
N GLN A 1134 13.43 19.36 -46.81
CA GLN A 1134 13.20 20.59 -46.05
C GLN A 1134 12.32 21.58 -46.84
N GLN A 1135 12.51 21.73 -48.15
CA GLN A 1135 11.70 22.61 -49.00
C GLN A 1135 10.25 22.15 -49.09
N ALA A 1136 10.01 20.84 -49.20
CA ALA A 1136 8.66 20.27 -49.18
C ALA A 1136 7.97 20.51 -47.82
N GLU A 1137 8.69 20.32 -46.71
CA GLU A 1137 8.19 20.63 -45.36
C GLU A 1137 7.88 22.11 -45.20
N LEU A 1138 8.79 22.99 -45.64
CA LEU A 1138 8.66 24.44 -45.53
C LEU A 1138 7.49 24.99 -46.34
N SER A 1139 7.22 24.43 -47.52
CA SER A 1139 6.08 24.80 -48.35
C SER A 1139 4.75 24.41 -47.67
N SER A 1140 4.67 23.21 -47.08
CA SER A 1140 3.50 22.81 -46.30
C SER A 1140 3.30 23.68 -45.05
N PHE A 1141 4.40 24.07 -44.40
CA PHE A 1141 4.34 24.97 -43.26
C PHE A 1141 3.87 26.39 -43.65
N GLU A 1142 4.31 26.93 -44.80
CA GLU A 1142 3.86 28.23 -45.30
C GLU A 1142 2.35 28.28 -45.51
N GLU A 1143 1.76 27.23 -46.08
CA GLU A 1143 0.31 27.13 -46.30
C GLU A 1143 -0.47 27.13 -44.97
N LYS A 1144 0.01 26.35 -44.00
CA LYS A 1144 -0.58 26.33 -42.65
C LYS A 1144 -0.43 27.68 -41.96
N LEU A 1145 0.76 28.26 -41.99
CA LEU A 1145 1.05 29.56 -41.38
C LEU A 1145 0.17 30.66 -41.97
N ARG A 1146 -0.07 30.64 -43.29
CA ARG A 1146 -1.04 31.54 -43.95
C ARG A 1146 -2.42 31.41 -43.35
N HIS A 1147 -2.93 30.18 -43.24
CA HIS A 1147 -4.26 29.92 -42.68
C HIS A 1147 -4.41 30.45 -41.25
N TYR A 1148 -3.42 30.21 -40.38
CA TYR A 1148 -3.45 30.73 -39.01
C TYR A 1148 -3.21 32.23 -38.91
N ALA A 1149 -2.41 32.82 -39.80
CA ALA A 1149 -2.22 34.27 -39.87
C ALA A 1149 -3.54 34.99 -40.22
N ASP A 1150 -4.35 34.43 -41.12
CA ASP A 1150 -5.67 34.97 -41.48
C ASP A 1150 -6.66 34.95 -40.30
N GLN A 1151 -6.50 34.01 -39.35
CA GLN A 1151 -7.34 33.92 -38.15
C GLN A 1151 -7.07 35.05 -37.13
N ARG A 1152 -5.93 35.76 -37.22
CA ARG A 1152 -5.53 36.83 -36.29
C ARG A 1152 -5.72 36.45 -34.82
N ILE A 1153 -5.11 35.33 -34.42
CA ILE A 1153 -5.24 34.80 -33.07
C ILE A 1153 -4.78 35.85 -32.05
N THR A 1154 -5.59 36.08 -31.01
CA THR A 1154 -5.26 36.93 -29.87
C THR A 1154 -5.11 36.09 -28.60
N LEU A 1155 -4.24 36.55 -27.68
CA LEU A 1155 -3.94 35.88 -26.43
C LEU A 1155 -4.52 36.66 -25.25
N ASP A 1156 -5.18 35.93 -24.33
CA ASP A 1156 -5.39 36.42 -22.97
C ASP A 1156 -4.37 35.71 -22.07
N LEU A 1157 -3.34 36.43 -21.64
CA LEU A 1157 -2.28 35.87 -20.79
C LEU A 1157 -2.84 35.20 -19.52
N ASP A 1158 -3.98 35.67 -18.99
CA ASP A 1158 -4.56 35.09 -17.77
C ASP A 1158 -5.14 33.68 -17.97
N ASP A 1159 -5.40 33.24 -19.21
CA ASP A 1159 -5.79 31.86 -19.48
C ASP A 1159 -4.64 30.88 -19.19
N GLY A 1160 -3.40 31.37 -19.16
CA GLY A 1160 -2.18 30.62 -18.94
C GLY A 1160 -1.60 30.01 -20.22
N VAL A 1161 -0.41 29.42 -20.12
CA VAL A 1161 0.32 28.90 -21.28
C VAL A 1161 -0.45 27.75 -21.93
N LYS A 1162 -0.99 26.81 -21.15
CA LYS A 1162 -1.67 25.62 -21.70
C LYS A 1162 -2.80 25.94 -22.68
N VAL A 1163 -3.68 26.86 -22.30
CA VAL A 1163 -4.85 27.24 -23.11
C VAL A 1163 -4.39 28.02 -24.33
N ASN A 1164 -3.52 29.01 -24.13
CA ASN A 1164 -3.04 29.86 -25.22
C ASN A 1164 -2.19 29.10 -26.24
N TYR A 1165 -1.32 28.20 -25.80
CA TYR A 1165 -0.48 27.37 -26.65
C TYR A 1165 -1.32 26.44 -27.53
N GLY A 1166 -2.45 25.94 -27.01
CA GLY A 1166 -3.37 25.09 -27.77
C GLY A 1166 -4.04 25.77 -28.97
N LYS A 1167 -4.10 27.11 -29.00
CA LYS A 1167 -4.73 27.87 -30.10
C LYS A 1167 -3.99 27.75 -31.44
N PHE A 1168 -2.71 27.37 -31.42
CA PHE A 1168 -1.85 27.33 -32.61
C PHE A 1168 -1.76 25.96 -33.28
N GLY A 1169 -2.41 24.93 -32.72
CA GLY A 1169 -2.39 23.58 -33.26
C GLY A 1169 -0.96 23.09 -33.53
N ASP A 1170 -0.73 22.48 -34.69
CA ASP A 1170 0.54 21.88 -35.09
C ASP A 1170 1.60 22.86 -35.59
N LEU A 1171 1.37 24.19 -35.53
CA LEU A 1171 2.42 25.19 -35.80
C LEU A 1171 3.49 25.23 -34.72
N LEU A 1172 3.12 24.87 -33.49
CA LEU A 1172 4.01 24.85 -32.33
C LEU A 1172 4.55 23.45 -32.07
N ALA A 1173 5.79 23.37 -31.60
CA ALA A 1173 6.39 22.10 -31.20
C ALA A 1173 5.73 21.54 -29.94
N GLU A 1174 5.73 20.20 -29.76
CA GLU A 1174 5.38 19.53 -28.50
C GLU A 1174 3.98 19.86 -27.91
N VAL A 1175 3.00 20.24 -28.76
CA VAL A 1175 1.66 20.68 -28.33
C VAL A 1175 0.98 19.65 -27.42
N LYS A 1176 0.99 18.36 -27.82
CA LYS A 1176 0.40 17.29 -27.00
C LYS A 1176 1.04 17.20 -25.61
N ALA A 1177 2.35 17.40 -25.50
CA ALA A 1177 3.06 17.34 -24.23
C ALA A 1177 2.70 18.52 -23.30
N ILE A 1178 2.40 19.69 -23.87
CA ILE A 1178 2.04 20.91 -23.13
C ILE A 1178 0.56 20.91 -22.75
N THR A 1179 -0.33 20.64 -23.71
CA THR A 1179 -1.79 20.72 -23.53
C THR A 1179 -2.39 19.48 -22.86
N GLY A 1180 -1.70 18.34 -22.86
CA GLY A 1180 -2.18 17.10 -22.24
C GLY A 1180 -3.02 16.21 -23.14
N GLY A 1181 -3.03 16.47 -24.45
CA GLY A 1181 -3.68 15.58 -25.44
C GLY A 1181 -5.19 15.76 -25.61
N SER A 1182 -5.84 16.64 -24.85
CA SER A 1182 -7.26 16.99 -25.00
C SER A 1182 -7.52 18.02 -26.12
N GLY A 1183 -6.72 17.95 -27.20
CA GLY A 1183 -6.90 18.75 -28.41
C GLY A 1183 -7.79 18.06 -29.43
N GLU A 1184 -8.89 17.46 -28.98
CA GLU A 1184 -10.08 17.12 -29.76
C GLU A 1184 -11.32 17.66 -29.02
#